data_AF-A0A4R8WDQ9-F1
#
_entry.id   AF-A0A4R8WDQ9-F1
#
_cell.length_a   1.000
_cell.length_b   1.000
_cell.length_c   1.000
_cell.angle_alpha   90.00
_cell.angle_beta   90.00
_cell.angle_gamma   90.00
#
_symmetry.space_group_name_H-M   'P 1'
#
loop_
_entity.id
_entity.type
_entity.pdbx_description
1 polymer ?
#
loop_
_entity_poly.entity_id
_entity_poly.type
_entity_poly.pdbx_seq_one_letter_code
_entity_poly.pdbx_strand_id
1 'polypeptide(L)'
;MFALVLGFLTVGATTTQDSAEAANGSDFNAGNIISDAEFYNSGAMSANEIQAFLNAKVPNCRSGYVCLKDYSQATASQGAKSEGCAAYQGSASESAATIVYKVGIACGINPQALLVLLEKEQALIRDAWPTARQYRSATGYGCPDTADCDANFYGFFNQVYNAAYQFKKYQANPGSRGYVAGRWNTIQWNPNAGCGSSNVYIENQATAGLYVYTPYRPNDAALNNMYGTGDGCSSYGNRNFWAIFTDWFGDTHGGSSIVRDTSSGGLFLIAGTVKYPIPTMDVYNALANLGSYRDVPASYLTGYSTGQVASELVRNPLTGEIALVQGNSRHRFSTCNQVGDWGFDCSKAIDLMPGQWGKLPGGGDVSAFVVQPGTSTVYYLNAATRFPVDEWAGVLRLNGGASPWVGTIRNSAAERFPVGRVLATPATAIKSGSSSDVFYVDGWGSRIRIPSMAVLAEFGLNSIRTVSDNVVNGYPRAGADLTVVVNCNGTEGLVNGGVFSPLSSNGTGIPVTPLTGPTCAALGGGATIASAAFVITPGSPEVFLLTGGAARPVWGWSDVLRLNNGSAPVISSLTADTVRGLPQPGGVVAPYSLVKSNQDATVWVTDGLDRKLRLDSFGTSDALGLASWRVVSDRLINAYATTGATLSRVVSCAGTTYIGLGGTLYSVSGSNPHGLPVAALGDGCGVLNRSGAAPLERVFLKSSDSAVVYYLVNGQRRTVRTWADLVAANGGSGPQVFTVNGSEISTLPDGGAL
;
A
#
# COMPACT_ATOMS: atom_id res chain seq x y z
N MET A 1 40.24 35.64 18.83
CA MET A 1 39.11 36.26 18.10
C MET A 1 38.58 35.14 17.20
N PHE A 2 37.50 34.41 17.46
CA PHE A 2 36.24 34.65 18.17
C PHE A 2 35.90 33.46 19.09
N ALA A 3 35.31 33.75 20.25
CA ALA A 3 34.66 32.77 21.11
C ALA A 3 33.24 32.50 20.61
N LEU A 4 32.80 31.23 20.61
CA LEU A 4 31.37 30.89 20.47
C LEU A 4 30.96 29.97 21.61
N VAL A 5 30.09 30.50 22.46
CA VAL A 5 29.49 29.88 23.64
C VAL A 5 28.38 28.92 23.17
N LEU A 6 28.53 27.62 23.43
CA LEU A 6 27.42 26.67 23.35
C LEU A 6 26.67 26.66 24.70
N GLY A 7 25.54 27.37 24.75
CA GLY A 7 24.56 27.23 25.82
C GLY A 7 23.67 26.01 25.56
N PHE A 8 23.81 24.96 26.37
CA PHE A 8 22.83 23.89 26.45
C PHE A 8 21.64 24.37 27.29
N LEU A 9 20.53 24.69 26.63
CA LEU A 9 19.22 24.87 27.25
C LEU A 9 18.63 23.48 27.52
N THR A 10 18.62 23.07 28.79
CA THR A 10 17.83 21.93 29.28
C THR A 10 16.35 22.30 29.21
N VAL A 11 15.62 21.78 28.22
CA VAL A 11 14.15 21.81 28.23
C VAL A 11 13.69 20.75 29.23
N GLY A 12 13.25 21.20 30.39
CA GLY A 12 12.54 20.36 31.35
C GLY A 12 11.25 19.85 30.72
N ALA A 13 11.09 18.54 30.65
CA ALA A 13 9.82 17.92 30.31
C ALA A 13 8.80 18.28 31.39
N THR A 14 7.92 19.24 31.12
CA THR A 14 6.69 19.41 31.87
C THR A 14 5.80 18.23 31.54
N THR A 15 5.81 17.23 32.41
CA THR A 15 4.80 16.16 32.42
C THR A 15 3.43 16.82 32.58
N THR A 16 2.61 16.77 31.55
CA THR A 16 1.19 17.11 31.63
C THR A 16 0.53 16.09 32.56
N GLN A 17 0.30 16.52 33.79
CA GLN A 17 -0.40 15.78 34.82
C GLN A 17 -1.86 15.62 34.37
N ASP A 18 -2.30 14.38 34.13
CA ASP A 18 -3.71 14.04 33.92
C ASP A 18 -4.54 14.67 35.05
N SER A 19 -5.48 15.54 34.68
CA SER A 19 -6.36 16.20 35.64
C SER A 19 -7.40 15.19 36.13
N ALA A 20 -7.35 14.89 37.44
CA ALA A 20 -8.36 14.07 38.12
C ALA A 20 -9.73 14.78 38.12
N GLU A 21 -10.82 14.04 37.86
CA GLU A 21 -12.18 14.50 38.10
C GLU A 21 -12.50 14.38 39.59
N ALA A 22 -12.57 15.49 40.33
CA ALA A 22 -12.94 15.43 41.74
C ALA A 22 -14.37 14.89 41.91
N ALA A 23 -14.52 13.77 42.60
CA ALA A 23 -15.81 13.17 42.93
C ALA A 23 -16.69 14.12 43.79
N ASN A 24 -17.94 14.31 43.39
CA ASN A 24 -18.94 15.08 44.15
C ASN A 24 -19.93 14.14 44.85
N GLY A 25 -20.07 14.24 46.17
CA GLY A 25 -20.92 13.35 46.96
C GLY A 25 -22.39 13.32 46.54
N SER A 26 -22.89 14.36 45.84
CA SER A 26 -24.24 14.35 45.27
C SER A 26 -24.45 13.29 44.18
N ASP A 27 -23.37 12.84 43.55
CA ASP A 27 -23.40 11.92 42.41
C ASP A 27 -23.25 10.45 42.86
N PHE A 28 -23.07 10.21 44.17
CA PHE A 28 -23.01 8.87 44.73
C PHE A 28 -24.40 8.22 44.72
N ASN A 29 -24.60 7.22 43.85
CA ASN A 29 -25.78 6.37 43.88
C ASN A 29 -25.56 5.14 44.77
N ALA A 30 -26.24 5.10 45.92
CA ALA A 30 -26.13 3.98 46.85
C ALA A 30 -26.65 2.66 46.28
N GLY A 31 -27.59 2.69 45.32
CA GLY A 31 -28.15 1.50 44.64
C GLY A 31 -27.31 1.01 43.46
N ASN A 32 -26.40 1.86 42.97
CA ASN A 32 -25.54 1.59 41.83
C ASN A 32 -24.21 2.33 42.03
N ILE A 33 -23.31 1.74 42.81
CA ILE A 33 -22.01 2.35 43.12
C ILE A 33 -21.11 2.31 41.86
N ILE A 34 -21.17 1.19 41.15
CA ILE A 34 -20.51 0.94 39.87
C ILE A 34 -21.39 -0.05 39.08
N SER A 35 -21.45 0.12 37.76
CA SER A 35 -22.24 -0.78 36.92
C SER A 35 -21.56 -2.14 36.76
N ASP A 36 -22.35 -3.19 36.50
CA ASP A 36 -21.80 -4.52 36.16
C ASP A 36 -20.90 -4.45 34.91
N ALA A 37 -21.29 -3.64 33.93
CA ALA A 37 -20.52 -3.45 32.70
C ALA A 37 -19.13 -2.88 32.99
N GLU A 38 -19.02 -1.92 33.91
CA GLU A 38 -17.74 -1.31 34.26
C GLU A 38 -16.92 -2.20 35.19
N PHE A 39 -17.52 -2.78 36.24
CA PHE A 39 -16.81 -3.57 37.25
C PHE A 39 -16.27 -4.91 36.71
N TYR A 40 -16.97 -5.55 35.77
CA TYR A 40 -16.57 -6.81 35.16
C TYR A 40 -15.86 -6.63 33.80
N ASN A 41 -15.46 -5.41 33.44
CA ASN A 41 -14.68 -5.12 32.23
C ASN A 41 -13.20 -5.49 32.39
N SER A 42 -12.84 -6.77 32.24
CA SER A 42 -11.45 -7.22 32.37
C SER A 42 -10.47 -6.64 31.34
N GLY A 43 -10.98 -6.04 30.26
CA GLY A 43 -10.20 -5.39 29.21
C GLY A 43 -9.89 -3.91 29.44
N ALA A 44 -10.31 -3.32 30.56
CA ALA A 44 -10.22 -1.87 30.79
C ALA A 44 -8.79 -1.31 30.85
N MET A 45 -7.80 -2.13 31.20
CA MET A 45 -6.37 -1.78 31.15
C MET A 45 -5.51 -2.98 30.79
N SER A 46 -4.50 -2.77 29.95
CA SER A 46 -3.39 -3.69 29.72
C SER A 46 -2.36 -3.64 30.84
N ALA A 47 -1.49 -4.65 30.92
CA ALA A 47 -0.38 -4.65 31.88
C ALA A 47 0.53 -3.41 31.76
N ASN A 48 0.73 -2.90 30.53
CA ASN A 48 1.56 -1.72 30.29
C ASN A 48 0.88 -0.44 30.79
N GLU A 49 -0.44 -0.29 30.58
CA GLU A 49 -1.21 0.85 31.09
C GLU A 49 -1.25 0.85 32.61
N ILE A 50 -1.37 -0.32 33.24
CA ILE A 50 -1.29 -0.45 34.70
C ILE A 50 0.10 -0.05 35.19
N GLN A 51 1.17 -0.52 34.54
CA GLN A 51 2.52 -0.15 34.92
C GLN A 51 2.76 1.36 34.80
N ALA A 52 2.28 1.98 33.72
CA ALA A 52 2.36 3.43 33.53
C ALA A 52 1.59 4.19 34.62
N PHE A 53 0.38 3.72 34.97
CA PHE A 53 -0.42 4.28 36.05
C PHE A 53 0.31 4.21 37.40
N LEU A 54 0.89 3.06 37.75
CA LEU A 54 1.66 2.90 38.98
C LEU A 54 2.90 3.82 39.01
N ASN A 55 3.60 3.95 37.88
CA ASN A 55 4.73 4.87 37.75
C ASN A 55 4.30 6.34 37.98
N ALA A 56 3.12 6.72 37.49
CA ALA A 56 2.60 8.08 37.65
C ALA A 56 2.17 8.39 39.09
N LYS A 57 1.62 7.41 39.83
CA LYS A 57 1.17 7.62 41.22
C LYS A 57 2.32 7.76 42.21
N VAL A 58 3.44 7.08 41.98
CA VAL A 58 4.65 7.19 42.83
C VAL A 58 5.89 7.36 41.94
N PRO A 59 6.18 8.58 41.44
CA PRO A 59 7.34 8.79 40.57
C PRO A 59 8.68 8.46 41.26
N ASN A 60 8.78 8.74 42.57
CA ASN A 60 9.97 8.53 43.37
C ASN A 60 9.68 7.58 44.53
N CYS A 61 10.38 6.45 44.58
CA CYS A 61 10.32 5.54 45.71
C CYS A 61 11.33 5.94 46.79
N ARG A 62 10.95 5.87 48.07
CA ARG A 62 11.85 6.18 49.17
C ARG A 62 12.99 5.15 49.20
N SER A 63 14.22 5.64 49.30
CA SER A 63 15.41 4.78 49.43
C SER A 63 15.24 3.75 50.56
N GLY A 64 15.57 2.49 50.27
CA GLY A 64 15.41 1.36 51.18
C GLY A 64 14.06 0.63 51.11
N TYR A 65 13.12 1.12 50.31
CA TYR A 65 11.82 0.48 50.06
C TYR A 65 11.66 0.08 48.60
N VAL A 66 10.80 -0.90 48.34
CA VAL A 66 10.37 -1.30 46.99
C VAL A 66 8.93 -0.87 46.84
N CYS A 67 8.66 0.13 45.99
CA CYS A 67 7.30 0.62 45.74
C CYS A 67 6.54 -0.31 44.81
N LEU A 68 5.21 -0.25 44.81
CA LEU A 68 4.39 -1.18 44.03
C LEU A 68 4.76 -1.21 42.54
N LYS A 69 5.11 -0.05 41.96
CA LYS A 69 5.57 0.06 40.58
C LYS A 69 6.84 -0.74 40.27
N ASP A 70 7.72 -0.95 41.25
CA ASP A 70 8.99 -1.68 41.12
C ASP A 70 8.91 -3.09 41.73
N TYR A 71 7.74 -3.47 42.28
CA TYR A 71 7.55 -4.75 42.95
C TYR A 71 7.38 -5.88 41.94
N SER A 72 8.08 -6.99 42.20
CA SER A 72 7.91 -8.24 41.46
C SER A 72 7.98 -9.44 42.40
N GLN A 73 7.29 -10.52 42.05
CA GLN A 73 7.37 -11.79 42.77
C GLN A 73 7.13 -12.99 41.85
N ALA A 74 7.54 -14.17 42.29
CA ALA A 74 7.11 -15.43 41.68
C ALA A 74 5.62 -15.69 42.00
N THR A 75 4.88 -16.22 41.03
CA THR A 75 3.45 -16.55 41.18
C THR A 75 3.20 -18.01 40.86
N ALA A 76 2.23 -18.61 41.57
CA ALA A 76 1.81 -19.99 41.33
C ALA A 76 0.67 -20.03 40.30
N SER A 77 0.65 -21.06 39.45
CA SER A 77 -0.52 -21.33 38.60
C SER A 77 -1.73 -21.71 39.44
N GLN A 78 -2.91 -21.23 39.04
CA GLN A 78 -4.20 -21.59 39.64
C GLN A 78 -5.08 -22.25 38.58
N GLY A 79 -5.69 -23.38 38.92
CA GLY A 79 -6.71 -23.99 38.07
C GLY A 79 -7.97 -23.11 37.98
N ALA A 80 -8.73 -23.28 36.90
CA ALA A 80 -10.02 -22.59 36.73
C ALA A 80 -10.96 -22.90 37.91
N LYS A 81 -11.78 -21.92 38.28
CA LYS A 81 -12.77 -22.01 39.36
C LYS A 81 -14.18 -21.96 38.78
N SER A 82 -15.06 -22.83 39.28
CA SER A 82 -16.46 -22.94 38.86
C SER A 82 -17.25 -21.63 38.94
N GLU A 83 -16.87 -20.74 39.85
CA GLU A 83 -17.52 -19.46 40.10
C GLU A 83 -17.14 -18.38 39.08
N GLY A 84 -16.30 -18.71 38.08
CA GLY A 84 -16.09 -17.89 36.90
C GLY A 84 -14.70 -17.28 36.75
N CYS A 85 -13.68 -17.77 37.47
CA CYS A 85 -12.28 -17.46 37.16
C CYS A 85 -11.69 -18.54 36.26
N ALA A 86 -11.14 -18.15 35.10
CA ALA A 86 -10.30 -18.98 34.26
C ALA A 86 -8.98 -19.38 34.95
N ALA A 87 -8.24 -20.31 34.35
CA ALA A 87 -6.94 -20.72 34.86
C ALA A 87 -5.92 -19.57 34.80
N TYR A 88 -5.22 -19.34 35.90
CA TYR A 88 -4.08 -18.42 35.96
C TYR A 88 -2.79 -19.20 35.74
N GLN A 89 -1.97 -18.77 34.78
CA GLN A 89 -0.63 -19.36 34.58
C GLN A 89 0.40 -18.56 35.37
N GLY A 90 1.08 -19.18 36.33
CA GLY A 90 2.15 -18.54 37.10
C GLY A 90 3.43 -18.33 36.30
N SER A 91 4.35 -17.55 36.86
CA SER A 91 5.70 -17.34 36.31
C SER A 91 6.71 -17.19 37.44
N ALA A 92 7.99 -17.41 37.12
CA ALA A 92 9.10 -17.28 38.07
C ALA A 92 9.29 -15.83 38.57
N SER A 93 8.84 -14.84 37.80
CA SER A 93 8.81 -13.43 38.22
C SER A 93 7.77 -12.66 37.42
N GLU A 94 6.88 -11.95 38.12
CA GLU A 94 5.88 -11.05 37.54
C GLU A 94 5.85 -9.73 38.29
N SER A 95 5.77 -8.62 37.55
CA SER A 95 5.54 -7.30 38.13
C SER A 95 4.16 -7.23 38.78
N ALA A 96 3.96 -6.29 39.71
CA ALA A 96 2.65 -6.01 40.27
C ALA A 96 1.61 -5.68 39.19
N ALA A 97 2.00 -4.93 38.15
CA ALA A 97 1.14 -4.58 37.03
C ALA A 97 0.69 -5.82 36.23
N THR A 98 1.63 -6.73 35.94
CA THR A 98 1.35 -8.01 35.27
C THR A 98 0.40 -8.86 36.10
N ILE A 99 0.59 -8.92 37.42
CA ILE A 99 -0.28 -9.67 38.32
C ILE A 99 -1.70 -9.11 38.30
N VAL A 100 -1.88 -7.80 38.48
CA VAL A 100 -3.22 -7.16 38.45
C VAL A 100 -3.90 -7.40 37.11
N TYR A 101 -3.18 -7.24 36.00
CA TYR A 101 -3.70 -7.52 34.65
C TYR A 101 -4.16 -8.98 34.51
N LYS A 102 -3.27 -9.94 34.82
CA LYS A 102 -3.57 -11.36 34.62
C LYS A 102 -4.67 -11.86 35.55
N VAL A 103 -4.76 -11.33 36.78
CA VAL A 103 -5.88 -11.62 37.68
C VAL A 103 -7.19 -11.03 37.12
N GLY A 104 -7.17 -9.79 36.65
CA GLY A 104 -8.33 -9.15 36.01
C GLY A 104 -8.85 -9.97 34.82
N ILE A 105 -7.95 -10.42 33.95
CA ILE A 105 -8.28 -11.32 32.83
C ILE A 105 -8.80 -12.67 33.33
N ALA A 106 -8.09 -13.32 34.26
CA ALA A 106 -8.49 -14.64 34.74
C ALA A 106 -9.87 -14.62 35.39
N CYS A 107 -10.18 -13.63 36.22
CA CYS A 107 -11.44 -13.57 36.94
C CYS A 107 -12.54 -12.74 36.26
N GLY A 108 -12.26 -12.05 35.14
CA GLY A 108 -13.24 -11.19 34.49
C GLY A 108 -13.59 -9.95 35.34
N ILE A 109 -12.57 -9.32 35.96
CA ILE A 109 -12.72 -8.13 36.83
C ILE A 109 -11.92 -6.99 36.23
N ASN A 110 -12.49 -5.78 36.25
CA ASN A 110 -11.81 -4.58 35.78
C ASN A 110 -10.52 -4.30 36.57
N PRO A 111 -9.34 -4.24 35.90
CA PRO A 111 -8.08 -3.90 36.56
C PRO A 111 -8.10 -2.57 37.33
N GLN A 112 -8.86 -1.57 36.86
CA GLN A 112 -9.06 -0.29 37.55
C GLN A 112 -9.72 -0.51 38.91
N ALA A 113 -10.76 -1.35 38.99
CA ALA A 113 -11.42 -1.67 40.25
C ALA A 113 -10.48 -2.40 41.23
N LEU A 114 -9.57 -3.26 40.72
CA LEU A 114 -8.55 -3.92 41.55
C LEU A 114 -7.52 -2.91 42.09
N LEU A 115 -7.11 -1.92 41.29
CA LEU A 115 -6.21 -0.84 41.73
C LEU A 115 -6.87 0.04 42.80
N VAL A 116 -8.15 0.38 42.61
CA VAL A 116 -8.94 1.11 43.62
C VAL A 116 -9.03 0.32 44.92
N LEU A 117 -9.24 -1.00 44.84
CA LEU A 117 -9.29 -1.86 46.01
C LEU A 117 -7.97 -1.87 46.78
N LEU A 118 -6.84 -2.03 46.09
CA LEU A 118 -5.50 -1.98 46.70
C LEU A 118 -5.24 -0.65 47.42
N GLU A 119 -5.70 0.45 46.84
CA GLU A 119 -5.57 1.77 47.46
C GLU A 119 -6.48 1.93 48.67
N LYS A 120 -7.75 1.57 48.53
CA LYS A 120 -8.74 1.67 49.61
C LYS A 120 -8.32 0.87 50.84
N GLU A 121 -7.78 -0.33 50.64
CA GLU A 121 -7.51 -1.27 51.73
C GLU A 121 -6.15 -1.06 52.40
N GLN A 122 -5.11 -0.65 51.66
CA GLN A 122 -3.74 -0.56 52.20
C GLN A 122 -3.00 0.73 51.82
N ALA A 123 -3.65 1.67 51.14
CA ALA A 123 -3.02 2.87 50.56
C ALA A 123 -1.79 2.55 49.69
N LEU A 124 -1.74 1.34 49.13
CA LEU A 124 -0.51 0.77 48.56
C LEU A 124 -0.13 1.37 47.20
N ILE A 125 -1.10 1.94 46.45
CA ILE A 125 -0.83 2.49 45.12
C ILE A 125 -0.01 3.77 45.23
N ARG A 126 -0.29 4.62 46.23
CA ARG A 126 0.36 5.93 46.44
C ARG A 126 1.48 5.92 47.47
N ASP A 127 1.74 4.80 48.15
CA ASP A 127 2.76 4.72 49.19
C ASP A 127 4.18 4.69 48.60
N ALA A 128 5.01 5.66 49.00
CA ALA A 128 6.41 5.74 48.61
C ALA A 128 7.36 4.95 49.54
N TRP A 129 6.85 4.37 50.63
CA TRP A 129 7.62 3.57 51.59
C TRP A 129 6.89 2.29 52.06
N PRO A 130 6.27 1.50 51.16
CA PRO A 130 5.39 0.43 51.58
C PRO A 130 6.11 -0.64 52.39
N THR A 131 5.46 -1.08 53.44
CA THR A 131 5.96 -2.10 54.37
C THR A 131 5.70 -3.51 53.85
N ALA A 132 6.49 -4.49 54.31
CA ALA A 132 6.24 -5.91 54.00
C ALA A 132 4.83 -6.37 54.38
N ARG A 133 4.21 -5.75 55.40
CA ARG A 133 2.82 -6.03 55.81
C ARG A 133 1.83 -5.65 54.71
N GLN A 134 2.01 -4.52 54.04
CA GLN A 134 1.10 -4.10 52.96
C GLN A 134 1.14 -5.07 51.79
N TYR A 135 2.31 -5.58 51.39
CA TYR A 135 2.37 -6.63 50.35
C TYR A 135 1.80 -7.97 50.81
N ARG A 136 1.98 -8.32 52.08
CA ARG A 136 1.46 -9.55 52.67
C ARG A 136 -0.07 -9.57 52.69
N SER A 137 -0.70 -8.43 52.94
CA SER A 137 -2.16 -8.28 53.16
C SER A 137 -2.78 -7.18 52.30
N ALA A 138 -2.37 -7.11 51.02
CA ALA A 138 -2.59 -5.99 50.10
C ALA A 138 -4.05 -5.56 49.88
N THR A 139 -5.00 -6.49 50.01
CA THR A 139 -6.43 -6.22 49.86
C THR A 139 -7.20 -6.58 51.14
N GLY A 140 -6.52 -6.83 52.27
CA GLY A 140 -7.16 -7.31 53.50
C GLY A 140 -7.89 -8.66 53.38
N TYR A 141 -7.66 -9.43 52.32
CA TYR A 141 -8.37 -10.70 52.14
C TYR A 141 -7.92 -11.72 53.18
N GLY A 142 -8.87 -12.31 53.90
CA GLY A 142 -8.60 -13.25 54.99
C GLY A 142 -8.13 -12.57 56.29
N CYS A 143 -8.32 -11.25 56.44
CA CYS A 143 -8.00 -10.49 57.64
C CYS A 143 -9.28 -10.08 58.41
N PRO A 144 -9.75 -10.89 59.37
CA PRO A 144 -10.88 -10.48 60.21
C PRO A 144 -10.48 -9.35 61.18
N ASP A 145 -11.41 -8.47 61.53
CA ASP A 145 -11.14 -7.34 62.44
C ASP A 145 -10.77 -7.76 63.87
N THR A 146 -11.05 -9.01 64.27
CA THR A 146 -10.90 -9.52 65.64
C THR A 146 -9.83 -10.61 65.79
N ALA A 147 -9.11 -10.97 64.72
CA ALA A 147 -8.06 -11.98 64.76
C ALA A 147 -6.95 -11.70 63.73
N ASP A 148 -5.86 -12.47 63.80
CA ASP A 148 -4.79 -12.38 62.81
C ASP A 148 -5.28 -12.80 61.43
N CYS A 149 -4.69 -12.19 60.39
CA CYS A 149 -4.94 -12.57 59.01
C CYS A 149 -4.53 -14.03 58.75
N ASP A 150 -5.35 -14.78 58.03
CA ASP A 150 -5.06 -16.17 57.65
C ASP A 150 -3.82 -16.24 56.74
N ALA A 151 -2.80 -16.95 57.23
CA ALA A 151 -1.50 -17.09 56.59
C ALA A 151 -1.57 -17.75 55.21
N ASN A 152 -2.62 -18.53 54.92
CA ASN A 152 -2.81 -19.17 53.61
C ASN A 152 -3.01 -18.16 52.47
N PHE A 153 -3.42 -16.92 52.79
CA PHE A 153 -3.66 -15.87 51.80
C PHE A 153 -2.55 -14.82 51.74
N TYR A 154 -1.43 -15.03 52.43
CA TYR A 154 -0.32 -14.07 52.45
C TYR A 154 0.34 -13.93 51.08
N GLY A 155 0.75 -12.69 50.78
CA GLY A 155 1.50 -12.32 49.58
C GLY A 155 0.63 -11.60 48.55
N PHE A 156 1.25 -10.68 47.79
CA PHE A 156 0.53 -9.75 46.94
C PHE A 156 -0.35 -10.45 45.89
N PHE A 157 0.13 -11.56 45.31
CA PHE A 157 -0.61 -12.31 44.29
C PHE A 157 -1.83 -12.99 44.91
N ASN A 158 -1.65 -13.66 46.06
CA ASN A 158 -2.73 -14.33 46.75
C ASN A 158 -3.81 -13.34 47.18
N GLN A 159 -3.43 -12.15 47.63
CA GLN A 159 -4.38 -11.10 48.00
C GLN A 159 -5.21 -10.63 46.80
N VAL A 160 -4.56 -10.22 45.71
CA VAL A 160 -5.25 -9.73 44.50
C VAL A 160 -6.11 -10.83 43.86
N TYR A 161 -5.57 -12.05 43.71
CA TYR A 161 -6.29 -13.19 43.13
C TYR A 161 -7.52 -13.57 43.96
N ASN A 162 -7.37 -13.72 45.28
CA ASN A 162 -8.48 -14.15 46.12
C ASN A 162 -9.53 -13.05 46.33
N ALA A 163 -9.14 -11.77 46.33
CA ALA A 163 -10.10 -10.68 46.29
C ALA A 163 -10.95 -10.70 45.01
N ALA A 164 -10.32 -10.83 43.84
CA ALA A 164 -11.04 -10.96 42.56
C ALA A 164 -11.95 -12.20 42.55
N TYR A 165 -11.43 -13.34 42.99
CA TYR A 165 -12.20 -14.58 43.09
C TYR A 165 -13.38 -14.47 44.07
N GLN A 166 -13.22 -13.72 45.15
CA GLN A 166 -14.29 -13.48 46.11
C GLN A 166 -15.48 -12.73 45.46
N PHE A 167 -15.21 -11.71 44.64
CA PHE A 167 -16.28 -11.04 43.87
C PHE A 167 -16.98 -11.98 42.90
N LYS A 168 -16.25 -12.94 42.31
CA LYS A 168 -16.84 -13.99 41.48
C LYS A 168 -17.70 -14.97 42.28
N LYS A 169 -17.29 -15.32 43.50
CA LYS A 169 -18.15 -16.08 44.41
C LYS A 169 -19.42 -15.30 44.78
N TYR A 170 -19.34 -13.99 44.96
CA TYR A 170 -20.52 -13.15 45.23
C TYR A 170 -21.49 -13.21 44.05
N GLN A 171 -20.96 -13.01 42.82
CA GLN A 171 -21.75 -13.04 41.59
C GLN A 171 -22.35 -14.42 41.30
N ALA A 172 -21.63 -15.51 41.56
CA ALA A 172 -22.09 -16.86 41.27
C ALA A 172 -23.17 -17.36 42.25
N ASN A 173 -23.14 -16.89 43.51
CA ASN A 173 -24.04 -17.35 44.57
C ASN A 173 -24.73 -16.20 45.30
N PRO A 174 -25.45 -15.30 44.59
CA PRO A 174 -25.93 -14.04 45.16
C PRO A 174 -26.97 -14.26 46.26
N GLY A 175 -27.88 -15.22 46.10
CA GLY A 175 -28.97 -15.48 47.07
C GLY A 175 -28.52 -15.91 48.47
N SER A 176 -27.27 -16.36 48.63
CA SER A 176 -26.69 -16.79 49.92
C SER A 176 -25.97 -15.68 50.69
N ARG A 177 -26.02 -14.43 50.19
CA ARG A 177 -25.27 -13.29 50.73
C ARG A 177 -26.14 -12.32 51.52
N GLY A 178 -25.49 -11.52 52.38
CA GLY A 178 -26.14 -10.49 53.20
C GLY A 178 -26.82 -9.38 52.38
N TYR A 179 -26.33 -9.09 51.17
CA TYR A 179 -26.90 -8.11 50.24
C TYR A 179 -27.02 -8.70 48.84
N VAL A 180 -28.14 -8.43 48.18
CA VAL A 180 -28.47 -9.04 46.89
C VAL A 180 -29.06 -8.01 45.94
N ALA A 181 -28.65 -8.04 44.67
CA ALA A 181 -29.15 -7.17 43.63
C ALA A 181 -30.62 -7.47 43.23
N GLY A 182 -31.28 -6.51 42.58
CA GLY A 182 -32.65 -6.61 42.10
C GLY A 182 -33.72 -6.49 43.19
N ARG A 183 -33.34 -6.11 44.43
CA ARG A 183 -34.28 -5.94 45.55
C ARG A 183 -33.88 -4.82 46.50
N TRP A 184 -34.84 -4.40 47.31
CA TRP A 184 -34.60 -3.52 48.45
C TRP A 184 -33.83 -4.27 49.53
N ASN A 185 -32.73 -3.66 50.01
CA ASN A 185 -31.92 -4.16 51.10
C ASN A 185 -31.86 -3.08 52.18
N THR A 186 -31.90 -3.47 53.46
CA THR A 186 -31.67 -2.55 54.58
C THR A 186 -30.18 -2.56 54.91
N ILE A 187 -29.51 -1.42 54.69
CA ILE A 187 -28.06 -1.28 54.83
C ILE A 187 -27.76 -0.29 55.95
N GLN A 188 -26.90 -0.70 56.89
CA GLN A 188 -26.48 0.13 58.00
C GLN A 188 -25.56 1.26 57.54
N TRP A 189 -25.60 2.40 58.24
CA TRP A 189 -24.68 3.51 58.00
C TRP A 189 -23.30 3.27 58.62
N ASN A 190 -23.27 2.53 59.73
CA ASN A 190 -22.10 2.31 60.57
C ASN A 190 -22.22 0.97 61.32
N PRO A 191 -21.10 0.34 61.74
CA PRO A 191 -21.14 -0.82 62.63
C PRO A 191 -21.93 -0.59 63.94
N ASN A 192 -21.95 0.64 64.44
CA ASN A 192 -22.78 1.01 65.58
C ASN A 192 -24.26 1.04 65.17
N ALA A 193 -25.04 0.07 65.65
CA ALA A 193 -26.47 -0.04 65.37
C ALA A 193 -27.27 1.22 65.75
N GLY A 194 -26.80 2.02 66.72
CA GLY A 194 -27.43 3.29 67.11
C GLY A 194 -27.42 4.37 66.02
N CYS A 195 -26.57 4.23 65.00
CA CYS A 195 -26.54 5.12 63.83
C CYS A 195 -27.66 4.85 62.82
N GLY A 196 -28.38 3.73 62.97
CA GLY A 196 -29.48 3.35 62.09
C GLY A 196 -29.05 2.79 60.73
N SER A 197 -30.01 2.75 59.82
CA SER A 197 -29.88 2.16 58.49
C SER A 197 -30.71 2.92 57.47
N SER A 198 -30.56 2.56 56.19
CA SER A 198 -31.43 3.02 55.11
C SER A 198 -31.84 1.86 54.20
N ASN A 199 -32.96 2.02 53.51
CA ASN A 199 -33.38 1.08 52.47
C ASN A 199 -32.77 1.51 51.13
N VAL A 200 -32.08 0.59 50.49
CA VAL A 200 -31.41 0.80 49.21
C VAL A 200 -31.88 -0.29 48.24
N TYR A 201 -32.41 0.11 47.09
CA TYR A 201 -32.64 -0.82 45.99
C TYR A 201 -31.29 -1.04 45.29
N ILE A 202 -30.71 -2.23 45.45
CA ILE A 202 -29.42 -2.54 44.81
C ILE A 202 -29.71 -2.99 43.38
N GLU A 203 -29.27 -2.21 42.40
CA GLU A 203 -29.64 -2.38 40.99
C GLU A 203 -28.86 -3.51 40.31
N ASN A 204 -27.61 -3.77 40.72
CA ASN A 204 -26.71 -4.69 40.01
C ASN A 204 -25.79 -5.52 40.93
N GLN A 205 -25.14 -6.53 40.35
CA GLN A 205 -24.36 -7.52 41.09
C GLN A 205 -23.03 -6.96 41.62
N ALA A 206 -22.37 -6.05 40.91
CA ALA A 206 -21.15 -5.39 41.33
C ALA A 206 -21.38 -4.57 42.61
N THR A 207 -22.46 -3.78 42.63
CA THR A 207 -22.85 -2.99 43.79
C THR A 207 -23.24 -3.89 44.97
N ALA A 208 -23.97 -4.98 44.74
CA ALA A 208 -24.23 -5.97 45.77
C ALA A 208 -22.92 -6.55 46.33
N GLY A 209 -21.98 -6.92 45.46
CA GLY A 209 -20.66 -7.42 45.84
C GLY A 209 -19.86 -6.44 46.69
N LEU A 210 -19.90 -5.13 46.37
CA LEU A 210 -19.23 -4.09 47.15
C LEU A 210 -19.83 -3.94 48.56
N TYR A 211 -21.15 -4.06 48.73
CA TYR A 211 -21.76 -4.09 50.06
C TYR A 211 -21.47 -5.39 50.80
N VAL A 212 -21.37 -6.54 50.13
CA VAL A 212 -20.95 -7.78 50.81
C VAL A 212 -19.49 -7.71 51.24
N TYR A 213 -18.66 -6.98 50.50
CA TYR A 213 -17.25 -6.78 50.82
C TYR A 213 -17.03 -5.72 51.92
N THR A 214 -17.72 -4.59 51.84
CA THR A 214 -17.73 -3.51 52.86
C THR A 214 -19.16 -3.12 53.23
N PRO A 215 -19.73 -3.65 54.33
CA PRO A 215 -21.17 -3.69 54.59
C PRO A 215 -21.77 -2.42 55.20
N TYR A 216 -21.37 -1.25 54.70
CA TYR A 216 -21.93 0.03 55.15
C TYR A 216 -22.17 0.99 53.99
N ARG A 217 -23.31 1.67 54.04
CA ARG A 217 -23.60 2.81 53.16
C ARG A 217 -23.01 4.08 53.81
N PRO A 218 -22.33 4.96 53.06
CA PRO A 218 -21.90 6.25 53.59
C PRO A 218 -23.10 7.17 53.86
N ASN A 219 -23.19 7.74 55.06
CA ASN A 219 -24.23 8.71 55.42
C ASN A 219 -23.99 10.09 54.79
N ASP A 220 -24.97 10.98 54.88
CA ASP A 220 -24.89 12.32 54.27
C ASP A 220 -23.69 13.12 54.78
N ALA A 221 -23.32 13.00 56.06
CA ALA A 221 -22.12 13.62 56.60
C ALA A 221 -20.82 13.13 55.92
N ALA A 222 -20.75 11.84 55.59
CA ALA A 222 -19.63 11.28 54.85
C ALA A 222 -19.61 11.78 53.40
N LEU A 223 -20.77 11.87 52.73
CA LEU A 223 -20.87 12.32 51.34
C LEU A 223 -20.66 13.83 51.18
N ASN A 224 -21.08 14.63 52.16
CA ASN A 224 -20.85 16.08 52.18
C ASN A 224 -19.38 16.44 52.42
N ASN A 225 -18.55 15.50 52.88
CA ASN A 225 -17.12 15.69 53.09
C ASN A 225 -16.29 14.61 52.36
N MET A 226 -16.34 14.61 51.02
CA MET A 226 -15.81 13.55 50.14
C MET A 226 -14.34 13.17 50.33
N TYR A 227 -13.51 14.05 50.91
CA TYR A 227 -12.08 13.79 51.15
C TYR A 227 -11.67 13.97 52.62
N GLY A 228 -12.63 14.24 53.50
CA GLY A 228 -12.40 14.41 54.93
C GLY A 228 -13.25 13.47 55.78
N THR A 229 -13.23 13.74 57.08
CA THR A 229 -13.98 13.00 58.10
C THR A 229 -15.41 13.54 58.20
N GLY A 230 -16.39 12.64 58.20
CA GLY A 230 -17.78 12.96 58.52
C GLY A 230 -18.04 12.95 60.03
N ASP A 231 -19.23 12.52 60.44
CA ASP A 231 -19.63 12.43 61.84
C ASP A 231 -19.35 11.04 62.46
N GLY A 232 -19.75 10.84 63.72
CA GLY A 232 -19.59 9.56 64.42
C GLY A 232 -20.37 8.37 63.82
N CYS A 233 -21.26 8.63 62.86
CA CYS A 233 -22.03 7.62 62.14
C CYS A 233 -21.58 7.45 60.68
N SER A 234 -20.52 8.15 60.26
CA SER A 234 -19.96 8.01 58.92
C SER A 234 -19.21 6.70 58.74
N SER A 235 -19.34 6.13 57.54
CA SER A 235 -18.54 5.02 57.04
C SER A 235 -17.98 5.39 55.67
N TYR A 236 -16.76 4.91 55.37
CA TYR A 236 -15.99 5.41 54.24
C TYR A 236 -15.71 4.37 53.17
N GLY A 237 -15.97 3.07 53.41
CA GLY A 237 -15.53 2.01 52.50
C GLY A 237 -16.06 2.15 51.07
N ASN A 238 -17.39 2.16 50.91
CA ASN A 238 -18.02 2.30 49.59
C ASN A 238 -17.88 3.72 49.02
N ARG A 239 -17.88 4.75 49.87
CA ARG A 239 -17.57 6.12 49.47
C ARG A 239 -16.18 6.21 48.85
N ASN A 240 -15.16 5.71 49.53
CA ASN A 240 -13.77 5.78 49.09
C ASN A 240 -13.55 4.95 47.83
N PHE A 241 -14.18 3.77 47.72
CA PHE A 241 -14.14 3.02 46.46
C PHE A 241 -14.65 3.88 45.30
N TRP A 242 -15.84 4.44 45.43
CA TRP A 242 -16.45 5.28 44.40
C TRP A 242 -15.60 6.52 44.10
N ALA A 243 -15.22 7.27 45.12
CA ALA A 243 -14.43 8.48 44.98
C ALA A 243 -13.07 8.24 44.32
N ILE A 244 -12.34 7.21 44.76
CA ILE A 244 -11.03 6.88 44.19
C ILE A 244 -11.18 6.41 42.74
N PHE A 245 -12.22 5.63 42.42
CA PHE A 245 -12.49 5.23 41.04
C PHE A 245 -12.79 6.44 40.16
N THR A 246 -13.68 7.32 40.61
CA THR A 246 -14.05 8.55 39.89
C THR A 246 -12.84 9.46 39.69
N ASP A 247 -12.06 9.72 40.74
CA ASP A 247 -10.86 10.56 40.67
C ASP A 247 -9.81 10.03 39.69
N TRP A 248 -9.72 8.71 39.52
CA TRP A 248 -8.66 8.09 38.74
C TRP A 248 -9.09 7.70 37.33
N PHE A 249 -10.36 7.35 37.13
CA PHE A 249 -10.84 6.66 35.94
C PHE A 249 -12.18 7.20 35.39
N GLY A 250 -12.86 8.11 36.10
CA GLY A 250 -14.12 8.75 35.66
C GLY A 250 -15.41 8.02 36.09
N ASP A 251 -16.50 8.21 35.34
CA ASP A 251 -17.84 7.71 35.71
C ASP A 251 -17.90 6.19 35.91
N THR A 252 -18.38 5.77 37.08
CA THR A 252 -18.52 4.36 37.49
C THR A 252 -19.63 3.60 36.75
N HIS A 253 -20.38 4.26 35.86
CA HIS A 253 -21.48 3.63 35.13
C HIS A 253 -21.19 3.37 33.65
N GLY A 254 -19.95 3.59 33.19
CA GLY A 254 -19.60 3.46 31.77
C GLY A 254 -20.21 4.60 30.92
N GLY A 255 -20.22 5.81 31.50
CA GLY A 255 -21.02 6.98 31.10
C GLY A 255 -21.31 7.11 29.61
N SER A 256 -22.60 7.26 29.29
CA SER A 256 -22.96 7.93 28.04
C SER A 256 -22.27 9.27 28.04
N SER A 257 -21.50 9.52 26.99
CA SER A 257 -20.85 10.80 26.82
C SER A 257 -21.85 11.89 26.49
N ILE A 258 -23.12 11.56 26.26
CA ILE A 258 -24.15 12.50 25.89
C ILE A 258 -25.14 12.65 27.04
N VAL A 259 -25.43 13.90 27.41
CA VAL A 259 -26.39 14.26 28.44
C VAL A 259 -27.44 15.22 27.90
N ARG A 260 -28.66 15.16 28.43
CA ARG A 260 -29.76 16.10 28.16
C ARG A 260 -30.07 16.88 29.42
N ASP A 261 -30.01 18.19 29.35
CA ASP A 261 -30.49 19.05 30.44
C ASP A 261 -32.01 18.90 30.56
N THR A 262 -32.50 18.44 31.71
CA THR A 262 -33.93 18.29 31.96
C THR A 262 -34.68 19.62 32.03
N SER A 263 -33.98 20.74 32.20
CA SER A 263 -34.59 22.07 32.30
C SER A 263 -34.80 22.71 30.92
N SER A 264 -33.77 22.70 30.07
CA SER A 264 -33.83 23.29 28.72
C SER A 264 -34.13 22.30 27.60
N GLY A 265 -33.98 20.99 27.85
CA GLY A 265 -33.98 19.95 26.82
C GLY A 265 -32.72 19.91 25.96
N GLY A 266 -31.73 20.78 26.23
CA GLY A 266 -30.49 20.86 25.45
C GLY A 266 -29.63 19.61 25.60
N LEU A 267 -29.08 19.12 24.47
CA LEU A 267 -28.16 18.00 24.43
C LEU A 267 -26.70 18.48 24.48
N PHE A 268 -25.85 17.77 25.21
CA PHE A 268 -24.43 18.08 25.34
C PHE A 268 -23.60 16.80 25.27
N LEU A 269 -22.51 16.84 24.49
CA LEU A 269 -21.43 15.86 24.57
C LEU A 269 -20.46 16.30 25.68
N ILE A 270 -20.24 15.44 26.67
CA ILE A 270 -19.23 15.59 27.71
C ILE A 270 -17.96 14.89 27.24
N ALA A 271 -16.84 15.61 27.18
CA ALA A 271 -15.52 15.02 26.94
C ALA A 271 -14.51 15.67 27.90
N GLY A 272 -14.10 14.90 28.92
CA GLY A 272 -13.38 15.43 30.07
C GLY A 272 -14.17 16.52 30.78
N THR A 273 -13.50 17.62 31.10
CA THR A 273 -14.07 18.77 31.82
C THR A 273 -14.83 19.77 30.93
N VAL A 274 -15.11 19.40 29.68
CA VAL A 274 -15.77 20.26 28.69
C VAL A 274 -17.11 19.66 28.27
N LYS A 275 -18.15 20.48 28.23
CA LYS A 275 -19.44 20.17 27.60
C LYS A 275 -19.54 20.88 26.25
N TYR A 276 -19.87 20.15 25.19
CA TYR A 276 -20.06 20.66 23.84
C TYR A 276 -21.56 20.62 23.51
N PRO A 277 -22.22 21.77 23.28
CA PRO A 277 -23.65 21.78 22.91
C PRO A 277 -23.89 21.05 21.60
N ILE A 278 -24.81 20.08 21.57
CA ILE A 278 -25.21 19.37 20.36
C ILE A 278 -26.36 20.14 19.70
N PRO A 279 -26.18 20.72 18.50
CA PRO A 279 -27.11 21.69 17.95
C PRO A 279 -28.36 21.06 17.33
N THR A 280 -28.25 19.81 16.82
CA THR A 280 -29.31 19.14 16.07
C THR A 280 -29.34 17.64 16.36
N MET A 281 -30.47 17.01 16.08
CA MET A 281 -30.61 15.57 16.20
C MET A 281 -29.71 14.82 15.19
N ASP A 282 -29.37 15.42 14.05
CA ASP A 282 -28.45 14.82 13.08
C ASP A 282 -27.03 14.67 13.65
N VAL A 283 -26.52 15.70 14.35
CA VAL A 283 -25.23 15.61 15.05
C VAL A 283 -25.29 14.58 16.18
N TYR A 284 -26.39 14.54 16.92
CA TYR A 284 -26.60 13.49 17.93
C TYR A 284 -26.57 12.09 17.31
N ASN A 285 -27.32 11.87 16.22
CA ASN A 285 -27.41 10.58 15.54
C ASN A 285 -26.05 10.15 14.97
N ALA A 286 -25.27 11.09 14.43
CA ALA A 286 -23.91 10.82 13.98
C ALA A 286 -23.00 10.36 15.13
N LEU A 287 -23.16 10.94 16.33
CA LEU A 287 -22.38 10.64 17.52
C LEU A 287 -23.01 9.56 18.42
N ALA A 288 -24.09 8.91 18.01
CA ALA A 288 -24.88 8.03 18.86
C ALA A 288 -24.10 6.82 19.42
N ASN A 289 -23.03 6.38 18.73
CA ASN A 289 -22.12 5.35 19.23
C ASN A 289 -21.37 5.76 20.51
N LEU A 290 -21.30 7.05 20.84
CA LEU A 290 -20.77 7.52 22.12
C LEU A 290 -21.71 7.26 23.31
N GLY A 291 -22.95 6.87 23.02
CA GLY A 291 -23.98 6.46 23.98
C GLY A 291 -25.29 7.21 23.78
N SER A 292 -26.41 6.57 24.15
CA SER A 292 -27.72 7.23 24.25
C SER A 292 -27.67 8.35 25.29
N TYR A 293 -28.31 9.49 25.04
CA TYR A 293 -28.29 10.56 26.04
C TYR A 293 -28.92 10.14 27.37
N ARG A 294 -28.39 10.64 28.49
CA ARG A 294 -29.03 10.54 29.82
C ARG A 294 -29.54 11.89 30.30
N ASP A 295 -30.66 11.90 31.00
CA ASP A 295 -31.22 13.11 31.60
C ASP A 295 -30.42 13.54 32.83
N VAL A 296 -30.05 14.82 32.90
CA VAL A 296 -29.32 15.43 34.02
C VAL A 296 -29.93 16.79 34.38
N PRO A 297 -29.90 17.21 35.66
CA PRO A 297 -30.33 18.54 36.04
C PRO A 297 -29.34 19.61 35.55
N ALA A 298 -29.80 20.85 35.38
CA ALA A 298 -28.94 21.97 34.97
C ALA A 298 -27.72 22.17 35.90
N SER A 299 -27.85 21.86 37.20
CA SER A 299 -26.76 21.89 38.18
C SER A 299 -25.61 20.95 37.83
N TYR A 300 -25.88 19.77 37.27
CA TYR A 300 -24.84 18.84 36.81
C TYR A 300 -23.93 19.48 35.76
N LEU A 301 -24.53 20.25 34.84
CA LEU A 301 -23.78 20.91 33.77
C LEU A 301 -22.93 22.09 34.25
N THR A 302 -23.16 22.60 35.47
CA THR A 302 -22.39 23.74 36.00
C THR A 302 -20.93 23.39 36.28
N GLY A 303 -20.62 22.11 36.52
CA GLY A 303 -19.25 21.61 36.73
C GLY A 303 -18.38 21.55 35.48
N TYR A 304 -18.94 21.77 34.29
CA TYR A 304 -18.24 21.66 33.01
C TYR A 304 -18.07 23.02 32.34
N SER A 305 -16.85 23.26 31.82
CA SER A 305 -16.61 24.39 30.92
C SER A 305 -17.37 24.20 29.61
N THR A 306 -17.92 25.28 29.04
CA THR A 306 -18.68 25.18 27.78
C THR A 306 -17.72 25.33 26.61
N GLY A 307 -17.60 24.27 25.82
CA GLY A 307 -16.84 24.25 24.57
C GLY A 307 -17.63 24.84 23.41
N GLN A 308 -17.05 24.71 22.22
CA GLN A 308 -17.75 25.03 20.97
C GLN A 308 -18.96 24.13 20.73
N VAL A 309 -19.84 24.54 19.82
CA VAL A 309 -20.94 23.69 19.35
C VAL A 309 -20.37 22.42 18.72
N ALA A 310 -20.91 21.27 19.11
CA ALA A 310 -20.50 19.97 18.61
C ALA A 310 -20.84 19.81 17.13
N SER A 311 -20.01 19.05 16.42
CA SER A 311 -20.23 18.59 15.06
C SER A 311 -19.77 17.14 14.92
N GLU A 312 -19.94 16.57 13.74
CA GLU A 312 -19.45 15.24 13.40
C GLU A 312 -17.92 15.20 13.22
N LEU A 313 -17.22 16.34 13.34
CA LEU A 313 -15.76 16.43 13.27
C LEU A 313 -15.13 16.19 14.64
N VAL A 314 -14.40 15.08 14.77
CA VAL A 314 -13.78 14.64 16.02
C VAL A 314 -12.27 14.52 15.85
N ARG A 315 -11.53 14.65 16.96
CA ARG A 315 -10.07 14.55 17.00
C ARG A 315 -9.64 13.61 18.11
N ASN A 316 -8.61 12.81 17.83
CA ASN A 316 -7.86 12.07 18.83
C ASN A 316 -6.75 12.98 19.38
N PRO A 317 -6.82 13.43 20.64
CA PRO A 317 -5.81 14.34 21.19
C PRO A 317 -4.44 13.69 21.37
N LEU A 318 -4.35 12.35 21.42
CA LEU A 318 -3.09 11.62 21.57
C LEU A 318 -2.30 11.52 20.26
N THR A 319 -2.99 11.38 19.13
CA THR A 319 -2.37 11.17 17.81
C THR A 319 -2.48 12.39 16.89
N GLY A 320 -3.37 13.33 17.19
CA GLY A 320 -3.73 14.45 16.32
C GLY A 320 -4.62 14.05 15.13
N GLU A 321 -5.07 12.79 15.05
CA GLU A 321 -5.94 12.32 13.98
C GLU A 321 -7.30 13.05 14.01
N ILE A 322 -7.70 13.63 12.88
CA ILE A 322 -9.00 14.28 12.72
C ILE A 322 -9.87 13.43 11.80
N ALA A 323 -11.11 13.17 12.20
CA ALA A 323 -12.01 12.30 11.47
C ALA A 323 -13.45 12.87 11.41
N LEU A 324 -14.14 12.55 10.33
CA LEU A 324 -15.58 12.72 10.19
C LEU A 324 -16.29 11.49 10.73
N VAL A 325 -17.28 11.66 11.60
CA VAL A 325 -18.18 10.58 12.01
C VAL A 325 -19.37 10.52 11.06
N GLN A 326 -19.48 9.43 10.28
CA GLN A 326 -20.61 9.23 9.38
C GLN A 326 -20.88 7.74 9.18
N GLY A 327 -22.15 7.34 9.21
CA GLY A 327 -22.54 5.93 9.06
C GLY A 327 -21.99 5.05 10.17
N ASN A 328 -22.01 5.53 11.42
CA ASN A 328 -21.53 4.83 12.61
C ASN A 328 -20.02 4.50 12.64
N SER A 329 -19.21 5.14 11.79
CA SER A 329 -17.76 4.97 11.76
C SER A 329 -17.04 6.32 11.65
N ARG A 330 -15.79 6.39 12.09
CA ARG A 330 -14.91 7.55 11.90
C ARG A 330 -14.11 7.39 10.60
N HIS A 331 -14.05 8.44 9.80
CA HIS A 331 -13.34 8.50 8.53
C HIS A 331 -12.28 9.58 8.58
N ARG A 332 -11.02 9.20 8.42
CA ARG A 332 -9.88 10.09 8.67
C ARG A 332 -9.74 11.13 7.55
N PHE A 333 -9.58 12.40 7.92
CA PHE A 333 -9.14 13.44 7.00
C PHE A 333 -7.62 13.42 6.88
N SER A 334 -7.12 13.48 5.65
CA SER A 334 -5.66 13.51 5.41
C SER A 334 -5.06 14.89 5.66
N THR A 335 -5.83 15.97 5.51
CA THR A 335 -5.38 17.35 5.69
C THR A 335 -6.49 18.27 6.20
N CYS A 336 -6.13 19.39 6.84
CA CYS A 336 -7.10 20.42 7.23
C CYS A 336 -7.77 21.12 6.03
N ASN A 337 -7.14 21.16 4.85
CA ASN A 337 -7.78 21.68 3.65
C ASN A 337 -8.97 20.80 3.26
N GLN A 338 -8.81 19.48 3.34
CA GLN A 338 -9.90 18.52 3.09
C GLN A 338 -11.05 18.68 4.10
N VAL A 339 -10.73 18.97 5.38
CA VAL A 339 -11.75 19.32 6.39
C VAL A 339 -12.54 20.57 5.94
N GLY A 340 -11.82 21.58 5.44
CA GLY A 340 -12.39 22.81 4.87
C GLY A 340 -13.28 22.57 3.64
N ASP A 341 -12.88 21.68 2.74
CA ASP A 341 -13.66 21.29 1.55
C ASP A 341 -15.00 20.65 1.93
N TRP A 342 -15.03 19.92 3.04
CA TRP A 342 -16.24 19.31 3.61
C TRP A 342 -17.11 20.27 4.44
N GLY A 343 -16.71 21.54 4.56
CA GLY A 343 -17.47 22.59 5.22
C GLY A 343 -17.34 22.58 6.74
N PHE A 344 -16.21 22.07 7.24
CA PHE A 344 -15.85 22.13 8.64
C PHE A 344 -14.64 23.04 8.85
N ASP A 345 -14.42 23.46 10.08
CA ASP A 345 -13.22 24.18 10.51
C ASP A 345 -12.33 23.20 11.28
N CYS A 346 -11.11 22.98 10.79
CA CYS A 346 -10.15 22.03 11.36
C CYS A 346 -9.82 22.33 12.83
N SER A 347 -9.85 23.61 13.23
CA SER A 347 -9.61 24.02 14.62
C SER A 347 -10.78 23.70 15.56
N LYS A 348 -11.96 23.44 15.00
CA LYS A 348 -13.21 23.18 15.71
C LYS A 348 -13.51 21.69 15.91
N ALA A 349 -12.56 20.80 15.59
CA ALA A 349 -12.69 19.38 15.89
C ALA A 349 -12.80 19.15 17.40
N ILE A 350 -13.70 18.25 17.82
CA ILE A 350 -13.92 17.93 19.24
C ILE A 350 -12.88 16.90 19.69
N ASP A 351 -12.13 17.19 20.74
CA ASP A 351 -11.23 16.21 21.36
C ASP A 351 -12.03 15.16 22.12
N LEU A 352 -12.00 13.92 21.62
CA LEU A 352 -12.61 12.78 22.30
C LEU A 352 -11.61 12.10 23.23
N MET A 353 -12.05 11.75 24.43
CA MET A 353 -11.25 10.95 25.36
C MET A 353 -10.97 9.55 24.79
N PRO A 354 -9.88 8.86 25.20
CA PRO A 354 -9.50 7.57 24.62
C PRO A 354 -10.64 6.53 24.62
N GLY A 355 -11.41 6.43 25.70
CA GLY A 355 -12.58 5.54 25.78
C GLY A 355 -13.73 5.94 24.84
N GLN A 356 -13.89 7.23 24.55
CA GLN A 356 -14.90 7.74 23.60
C GLN A 356 -14.46 7.52 22.16
N TRP A 357 -13.19 7.82 21.87
CA TRP A 357 -12.58 7.53 20.58
C TRP A 357 -12.73 6.04 20.25
N GLY A 358 -12.42 5.15 21.21
CA GLY A 358 -12.57 3.70 21.06
C GLY A 358 -13.98 3.21 20.69
N LYS A 359 -15.04 3.96 21.03
CA LYS A 359 -16.43 3.62 20.69
C LYS A 359 -16.79 3.87 19.22
N LEU A 360 -15.94 4.56 18.46
CA LEU A 360 -16.17 4.87 17.04
C LEU A 360 -15.28 3.97 16.15
N PRO A 361 -15.82 2.94 15.48
CA PRO A 361 -15.05 2.09 14.57
C PRO A 361 -14.38 2.88 13.44
N GLY A 362 -13.18 2.47 13.03
CA GLY A 362 -12.51 3.07 11.86
C GLY A 362 -13.17 2.66 10.54
N GLY A 363 -13.46 3.63 9.68
CA GLY A 363 -14.18 3.45 8.41
C GLY A 363 -13.35 3.72 7.14
N GLY A 364 -12.06 4.03 7.28
CA GLY A 364 -11.16 4.39 6.18
C GLY A 364 -10.88 5.89 6.10
N ASP A 365 -10.22 6.32 5.03
CA ASP A 365 -9.90 7.73 4.80
C ASP A 365 -11.02 8.41 4.00
N VAL A 366 -11.29 9.68 4.32
CA VAL A 366 -12.16 10.54 3.52
C VAL A 366 -11.57 10.66 2.11
N SER A 367 -12.33 10.29 1.09
CA SER A 367 -11.90 10.40 -0.30
C SER A 367 -12.33 11.74 -0.92
N ALA A 368 -11.88 11.98 -2.15
CA ALA A 368 -12.38 13.08 -2.98
C ALA A 368 -13.74 12.78 -3.62
N PHE A 369 -14.27 11.56 -3.45
CA PHE A 369 -15.56 11.14 -3.99
C PHE A 369 -16.64 11.32 -2.93
N VAL A 370 -17.70 12.03 -3.29
CA VAL A 370 -18.80 12.39 -2.39
C VAL A 370 -20.16 12.19 -3.04
N VAL A 371 -21.20 12.06 -2.23
CA VAL A 371 -22.59 12.21 -2.68
C VAL A 371 -23.21 13.43 -2.02
N GLN A 372 -24.11 14.11 -2.73
CA GLN A 372 -24.90 15.19 -2.14
C GLN A 372 -26.17 14.61 -1.49
N PRO A 373 -26.61 15.12 -0.32
CA PRO A 373 -27.85 14.70 0.34
C PRO A 373 -29.03 14.64 -0.62
N GLY A 374 -29.77 13.53 -0.60
CA GLY A 374 -30.94 13.31 -1.45
C GLY A 374 -30.63 12.87 -2.89
N THR A 375 -29.36 12.65 -3.24
CA THR A 375 -28.94 12.18 -4.57
C THR A 375 -28.17 10.86 -4.47
N SER A 376 -28.14 10.09 -5.57
CA SER A 376 -27.29 8.90 -5.72
C SER A 376 -26.06 9.15 -6.61
N THR A 377 -25.96 10.34 -7.21
CA THR A 377 -24.83 10.71 -8.07
C THR A 377 -23.56 10.88 -7.24
N VAL A 378 -22.54 10.10 -7.57
CA VAL A 378 -21.20 10.28 -7.01
C VAL A 378 -20.52 11.42 -7.76
N TYR A 379 -19.96 12.37 -7.02
CA TYR A 379 -19.17 13.47 -7.52
C TYR A 379 -17.72 13.28 -7.13
N TYR A 380 -16.80 13.56 -8.05
CA TYR A 380 -15.40 13.82 -7.71
C TYR A 380 -15.22 15.31 -7.39
N LEU A 381 -14.62 15.61 -6.24
CA LEU A 381 -14.25 16.97 -5.85
C LEU A 381 -12.79 17.24 -6.20
N ASN A 382 -12.54 18.36 -6.89
CA ASN A 382 -11.23 18.99 -6.88
C ASN A 382 -11.30 20.33 -6.14
N ALA A 383 -10.21 21.09 -6.14
CA ALA A 383 -10.11 22.36 -5.42
C ALA A 383 -11.15 23.43 -5.80
N ALA A 384 -11.87 23.30 -6.93
CA ALA A 384 -12.76 24.34 -7.43
C ALA A 384 -14.11 23.84 -7.99
N THR A 385 -14.28 22.54 -8.23
CA THR A 385 -15.41 22.02 -9.01
C THR A 385 -15.78 20.62 -8.53
N ARG A 386 -17.07 20.30 -8.59
CA ARG A 386 -17.59 18.95 -8.38
C ARG A 386 -18.00 18.35 -9.71
N PHE A 387 -17.43 17.21 -10.08
CA PHE A 387 -17.72 16.57 -11.36
C PHE A 387 -18.57 15.32 -11.13
N PRO A 388 -19.80 15.24 -11.67
CA PRO A 388 -20.59 14.03 -11.58
C PRO A 388 -19.87 12.90 -12.32
N VAL A 389 -19.71 11.75 -11.69
CA VAL A 389 -19.11 10.56 -12.29
C VAL A 389 -20.21 9.68 -12.85
N ASP A 390 -20.08 9.30 -14.12
CA ASP A 390 -21.16 8.66 -14.89
C ASP A 390 -21.60 7.31 -14.29
N GLU A 391 -20.65 6.51 -13.79
CA GLU A 391 -20.91 5.20 -13.20
C GLU A 391 -19.84 4.82 -12.18
N TRP A 392 -20.15 3.81 -11.33
CA TRP A 392 -19.24 3.34 -10.28
C TRP A 392 -17.89 2.84 -10.80
N ALA A 393 -17.85 2.21 -11.99
CA ALA A 393 -16.60 1.80 -12.61
C ALA A 393 -15.66 2.99 -12.88
N GLY A 394 -16.22 4.17 -13.19
CA GLY A 394 -15.49 5.43 -13.30
C GLY A 394 -14.87 5.86 -11.98
N VAL A 395 -15.62 5.74 -10.87
CA VAL A 395 -15.13 6.03 -9.52
C VAL A 395 -13.90 5.17 -9.20
N LEU A 396 -13.97 3.86 -9.45
CA LEU A 396 -12.86 2.94 -9.21
C LEU A 396 -11.64 3.30 -10.08
N ARG A 397 -11.80 3.49 -11.39
CA ARG A 397 -10.68 3.79 -12.30
C ARG A 397 -10.00 5.12 -11.97
N LEU A 398 -10.79 6.13 -11.64
CA LEU A 398 -10.28 7.44 -11.23
C LEU A 398 -9.61 7.40 -9.84
N ASN A 399 -9.98 6.44 -8.99
CA ASN A 399 -9.36 6.18 -7.68
C ASN A 399 -8.25 5.11 -7.73
N GLY A 400 -7.57 4.96 -8.87
CA GLY A 400 -6.44 4.01 -9.00
C GLY A 400 -6.84 2.54 -8.90
N GLY A 401 -8.09 2.20 -9.19
CA GLY A 401 -8.65 0.85 -9.13
C GLY A 401 -9.19 0.42 -7.77
N ALA A 402 -8.94 1.18 -6.70
CA ALA A 402 -9.42 0.87 -5.36
C ALA A 402 -10.81 1.48 -5.10
N SER A 403 -11.62 0.81 -4.29
CA SER A 403 -12.90 1.35 -3.83
C SER A 403 -12.65 2.48 -2.82
N PRO A 404 -13.01 3.75 -3.11
CA PRO A 404 -12.93 4.81 -2.12
C PRO A 404 -14.08 4.68 -1.12
N TRP A 405 -13.90 5.24 0.08
CA TRP A 405 -15.05 5.60 0.91
C TRP A 405 -15.73 6.83 0.32
N VAL A 406 -17.01 6.70 -0.01
CA VAL A 406 -17.83 7.78 -0.57
C VAL A 406 -18.80 8.26 0.51
N GLY A 407 -18.51 9.41 1.09
CA GLY A 407 -19.36 10.01 2.11
C GLY A 407 -20.35 11.02 1.54
N THR A 408 -21.39 11.30 2.32
CA THR A 408 -22.36 12.35 2.05
C THR A 408 -21.80 13.68 2.54
N ILE A 409 -21.53 14.62 1.63
CA ILE A 409 -21.04 15.97 1.95
C ILE A 409 -22.20 16.87 2.39
N ARG A 410 -21.96 17.89 3.23
CA ARG A 410 -22.99 18.88 3.59
C ARG A 410 -23.45 19.67 2.36
N ASN A 411 -24.75 19.96 2.22
CA ASN A 411 -25.29 20.73 1.07
C ASN A 411 -24.58 22.08 0.90
N SER A 412 -24.43 22.85 1.98
CA SER A 412 -23.73 24.13 1.96
C SER A 412 -22.26 24.02 1.55
N ALA A 413 -21.61 22.90 1.86
CA ALA A 413 -20.23 22.64 1.46
C ALA A 413 -20.15 22.29 -0.02
N ALA A 414 -21.03 21.40 -0.50
CA ALA A 414 -21.12 20.99 -1.89
C ALA A 414 -21.40 22.17 -2.82
N GLU A 415 -22.32 23.07 -2.45
CA GLU A 415 -22.73 24.24 -3.22
C GLU A 415 -21.60 25.24 -3.51
N ARG A 416 -20.51 25.24 -2.71
CA ARG A 416 -19.31 26.04 -3.00
C ARG A 416 -18.55 25.56 -4.23
N PHE A 417 -18.77 24.32 -4.66
CA PHE A 417 -18.16 23.73 -5.84
C PHE A 417 -19.20 23.69 -6.97
N PRO A 418 -19.08 24.54 -8.00
CA PRO A 418 -19.94 24.45 -9.18
C PRO A 418 -19.88 23.07 -9.82
N VAL A 419 -20.98 22.67 -10.46
CA VAL A 419 -21.06 21.40 -11.18
C VAL A 419 -20.26 21.50 -12.48
N GLY A 420 -19.25 20.65 -12.62
CA GLY A 420 -18.44 20.52 -13.82
C GLY A 420 -19.06 19.56 -14.85
N ARG A 421 -18.29 19.23 -15.88
CA ARG A 421 -18.68 18.19 -16.85
C ARG A 421 -18.88 16.83 -16.16
N VAL A 422 -19.63 15.95 -16.82
CA VAL A 422 -19.70 14.53 -16.41
C VAL A 422 -18.37 13.84 -16.69
N LEU A 423 -17.86 13.11 -15.71
CA LEU A 423 -16.69 12.25 -15.87
C LEU A 423 -17.11 10.88 -16.39
N ALA A 424 -16.84 10.63 -17.68
CA ALA A 424 -16.94 9.30 -18.26
C ALA A 424 -15.80 8.41 -17.73
N THR A 425 -16.04 7.12 -17.70
CA THR A 425 -15.10 6.11 -17.21
C THR A 425 -13.84 6.10 -18.08
N PRO A 426 -12.63 6.39 -17.53
CA PRO A 426 -11.37 6.30 -18.26
C PRO A 426 -11.20 4.93 -18.90
N ALA A 427 -10.45 4.82 -19.99
CA ALA A 427 -10.24 3.56 -20.73
C ALA A 427 -11.52 2.88 -21.23
N THR A 428 -12.52 3.66 -21.64
CA THR A 428 -13.73 3.18 -22.32
C THR A 428 -13.94 3.91 -23.63
N ALA A 429 -14.78 3.35 -24.51
CA ALA A 429 -15.17 3.98 -25.76
C ALA A 429 -16.54 4.64 -25.63
N ILE A 430 -16.59 5.92 -25.96
CA ILE A 430 -17.82 6.72 -25.99
C ILE A 430 -18.03 7.33 -27.38
N LYS A 431 -19.29 7.60 -27.73
CA LYS A 431 -19.66 8.40 -28.90
C LYS A 431 -20.85 9.30 -28.57
N SER A 432 -21.04 10.32 -29.39
CA SER A 432 -22.31 11.08 -29.38
C SER A 432 -23.35 10.40 -30.28
N GLY A 433 -24.63 10.61 -30.00
CA GLY A 433 -25.71 10.26 -30.92
C GLY A 433 -25.69 11.09 -32.22
N SER A 434 -25.06 12.28 -32.20
CA SER A 434 -25.00 13.21 -33.34
C SER A 434 -23.74 13.04 -34.23
N SER A 435 -22.81 12.16 -33.85
CA SER A 435 -21.54 11.93 -34.57
C SER A 435 -21.26 10.44 -34.77
N SER A 436 -20.60 10.11 -35.88
CA SER A 436 -20.08 8.76 -36.14
C SER A 436 -18.73 8.51 -35.47
N ASP A 437 -18.03 9.55 -35.02
CA ASP A 437 -16.73 9.40 -34.37
C ASP A 437 -16.86 8.73 -33.00
N VAL A 438 -15.97 7.78 -32.77
CA VAL A 438 -15.82 7.07 -31.49
C VAL A 438 -14.55 7.57 -30.81
N PHE A 439 -14.64 7.82 -29.50
CA PHE A 439 -13.53 8.33 -28.72
C PHE A 439 -13.21 7.41 -27.55
N TYR A 440 -11.92 7.18 -27.33
CA TYR A 440 -11.37 6.59 -26.14
C TYR A 440 -11.22 7.67 -25.06
N VAL A 441 -11.79 7.44 -23.88
CA VAL A 441 -11.69 8.36 -22.75
C VAL A 441 -10.32 8.20 -22.09
N ASP A 442 -9.47 9.22 -22.17
CA ASP A 442 -8.15 9.19 -21.55
C ASP A 442 -8.14 10.02 -20.25
N GLY A 443 -8.18 9.28 -19.15
CA GLY A 443 -8.10 9.77 -17.78
C GLY A 443 -9.13 10.83 -17.47
N TRP A 444 -8.66 11.92 -16.89
CA TRP A 444 -9.52 12.97 -16.34
C TRP A 444 -10.04 13.94 -17.38
N GLY A 445 -9.36 14.09 -18.52
CA GLY A 445 -9.45 15.36 -19.24
C GLY A 445 -9.15 15.34 -20.73
N SER A 446 -8.96 14.18 -21.36
CA SER A 446 -8.86 14.14 -22.82
C SER A 446 -9.64 12.98 -23.43
N ARG A 447 -9.92 13.11 -24.72
CA ARG A 447 -10.51 12.05 -25.54
C ARG A 447 -9.65 11.84 -26.78
N ILE A 448 -9.49 10.59 -27.20
CA ILE A 448 -8.65 10.23 -28.34
C ILE A 448 -9.53 9.53 -29.37
N ARG A 449 -9.52 9.97 -30.63
CA ARG A 449 -10.37 9.34 -31.64
C ARG A 449 -9.89 7.91 -31.89
N ILE A 450 -10.82 6.97 -31.90
CA ILE A 450 -10.56 5.58 -32.26
C ILE A 450 -10.79 5.43 -33.77
N PRO A 451 -9.77 5.12 -34.57
CA PRO A 451 -9.87 5.17 -36.03
C PRO A 451 -10.66 4.00 -36.63
N SER A 452 -10.78 2.88 -35.91
CA SER A 452 -11.49 1.69 -36.39
C SER A 452 -11.93 0.76 -35.24
N MET A 453 -12.89 -0.12 -35.52
CA MET A 453 -13.30 -1.19 -34.60
C MET A 453 -12.17 -2.19 -34.30
N ALA A 454 -11.20 -2.32 -35.21
CA ALA A 454 -10.02 -3.16 -35.01
C ALA A 454 -9.15 -2.60 -33.88
N VAL A 455 -8.82 -1.30 -33.93
CA VAL A 455 -8.09 -0.63 -32.85
C VAL A 455 -8.90 -0.67 -31.55
N LEU A 456 -10.22 -0.48 -31.59
CA LEU A 456 -11.08 -0.62 -30.41
C LEU A 456 -10.90 -1.99 -29.72
N ALA A 457 -10.87 -3.08 -30.50
CA ALA A 457 -10.66 -4.43 -29.99
C ALA A 457 -9.26 -4.66 -29.42
N GLU A 458 -8.22 -4.00 -29.95
CA GLU A 458 -6.86 -4.10 -29.36
C GLU A 458 -6.80 -3.56 -27.93
N PHE A 459 -7.67 -2.61 -27.57
CA PHE A 459 -7.79 -2.09 -26.20
C PHE A 459 -8.73 -2.94 -25.33
N GLY A 460 -9.13 -4.12 -25.79
CA GLY A 460 -9.99 -5.04 -25.03
C GLY A 460 -11.45 -4.57 -24.93
N LEU A 461 -11.84 -3.60 -25.76
CA LEU A 461 -13.19 -3.05 -25.77
C LEU A 461 -14.04 -3.77 -26.82
N ASN A 462 -15.29 -4.06 -26.49
CA ASN A 462 -16.26 -4.74 -27.36
C ASN A 462 -17.58 -3.98 -27.50
N SER A 463 -17.69 -2.81 -26.87
CA SER A 463 -18.89 -1.99 -26.86
C SER A 463 -18.52 -0.51 -26.87
N ILE A 464 -19.42 0.30 -27.40
CA ILE A 464 -19.30 1.76 -27.45
C ILE A 464 -20.53 2.34 -26.77
N ARG A 465 -20.32 3.15 -25.72
CA ARG A 465 -21.43 3.82 -25.04
C ARG A 465 -21.82 5.08 -25.79
N THR A 466 -23.11 5.24 -26.09
CA THR A 466 -23.63 6.52 -26.60
C THR A 466 -23.94 7.42 -25.41
N VAL A 467 -23.33 8.61 -25.38
CA VAL A 467 -23.53 9.64 -24.34
C VAL A 467 -23.97 10.95 -25.00
N SER A 468 -24.36 11.95 -24.20
CA SER A 468 -24.77 13.26 -24.74
C SER A 468 -23.57 14.04 -25.31
N ASP A 469 -23.85 14.97 -26.22
CA ASP A 469 -22.83 15.86 -26.80
C ASP A 469 -22.02 16.61 -25.74
N ASN A 470 -22.67 17.02 -24.65
CA ASN A 470 -22.00 17.72 -23.55
C ASN A 470 -20.97 16.85 -22.83
N VAL A 471 -21.23 15.54 -22.68
CA VAL A 471 -20.25 14.62 -22.08
C VAL A 471 -19.07 14.47 -23.02
N VAL A 472 -19.31 14.18 -24.30
CA VAL A 472 -18.22 14.01 -25.27
C VAL A 472 -17.39 15.29 -25.36
N ASN A 473 -18.02 16.45 -25.56
CA ASN A 473 -17.35 17.74 -25.76
C ASN A 473 -16.75 18.35 -24.49
N GLY A 474 -17.09 17.84 -23.31
CA GLY A 474 -16.39 18.17 -22.08
C GLY A 474 -14.92 17.74 -22.08
N TYR A 475 -14.54 16.80 -22.96
CA TYR A 475 -13.17 16.32 -23.13
C TYR A 475 -12.54 16.92 -24.40
N PRO A 476 -11.47 17.73 -24.26
CA PRO A 476 -10.62 18.12 -25.37
C PRO A 476 -10.15 16.90 -26.18
N ARG A 477 -10.28 16.99 -27.51
CA ARG A 477 -9.80 15.96 -28.44
C ARG A 477 -8.28 16.06 -28.56
N ALA A 478 -7.58 14.94 -28.36
CA ALA A 478 -6.17 14.82 -28.76
C ALA A 478 -6.03 15.06 -30.28
N GLY A 479 -4.91 15.62 -30.72
CA GLY A 479 -4.68 15.91 -32.15
C GLY A 479 -4.63 14.64 -33.01
N ALA A 480 -3.90 13.62 -32.54
CA ALA A 480 -3.73 12.35 -33.22
C ALA A 480 -4.80 11.31 -32.82
N ASP A 481 -5.01 10.34 -33.70
CA ASP A 481 -5.87 9.18 -33.46
C ASP A 481 -5.13 8.12 -32.63
N LEU A 482 -5.90 7.28 -31.94
CA LEU A 482 -5.41 6.19 -31.10
C LEU A 482 -4.67 5.15 -31.96
N THR A 483 -3.50 4.72 -31.51
CA THR A 483 -2.72 3.65 -32.14
C THR A 483 -2.53 2.48 -31.18
N VAL A 484 -1.99 1.37 -31.68
CA VAL A 484 -1.68 0.18 -30.88
C VAL A 484 -0.38 0.31 -30.08
N VAL A 485 0.39 1.38 -30.28
CA VAL A 485 1.60 1.67 -29.50
C VAL A 485 1.32 2.87 -28.62
N VAL A 486 1.38 2.67 -27.31
CA VAL A 486 1.03 3.71 -26.33
C VAL A 486 2.22 4.02 -25.44
N ASN A 487 2.27 5.23 -24.89
CA ASN A 487 3.18 5.58 -23.82
C ASN A 487 2.41 5.63 -22.50
N CYS A 488 2.83 4.79 -21.56
CA CYS A 488 2.31 4.74 -20.20
C CYS A 488 3.41 5.09 -19.21
N ASN A 489 3.28 6.26 -18.58
CA ASN A 489 4.20 6.78 -17.56
C ASN A 489 5.67 6.77 -18.02
N GLY A 490 5.93 7.16 -19.28
CA GLY A 490 7.27 7.20 -19.87
C GLY A 490 7.73 5.89 -20.52
N THR A 491 6.98 4.79 -20.34
CA THR A 491 7.28 3.51 -20.98
C THR A 491 6.41 3.32 -22.22
N GLU A 492 7.01 3.12 -23.39
CA GLU A 492 6.28 2.75 -24.59
C GLU A 492 5.96 1.25 -24.60
N GLY A 493 4.82 0.87 -25.17
CA GLY A 493 4.41 -0.53 -25.23
C GLY A 493 3.36 -0.79 -26.30
N LEU A 494 3.30 -2.04 -26.73
CA LEU A 494 2.27 -2.52 -27.65
C LEU A 494 1.03 -2.93 -26.84
N VAL A 495 -0.14 -2.49 -27.29
CA VAL A 495 -1.43 -2.85 -26.70
C VAL A 495 -2.13 -3.85 -27.60
N ASN A 496 -2.55 -4.97 -27.02
CA ASN A 496 -3.36 -5.98 -27.71
C ASN A 496 -4.32 -6.67 -26.72
N GLY A 497 -5.59 -6.82 -27.10
CA GLY A 497 -6.65 -7.35 -26.23
C GLY A 497 -6.78 -6.69 -24.85
N GLY A 498 -6.42 -5.41 -24.70
CA GLY A 498 -6.42 -4.69 -23.42
C GLY A 498 -5.18 -4.95 -22.54
N VAL A 499 -4.16 -5.64 -23.06
CA VAL A 499 -2.89 -5.91 -22.38
C VAL A 499 -1.81 -4.99 -22.94
N PHE A 500 -1.08 -4.31 -22.06
CA PHE A 500 0.09 -3.49 -22.36
C PHE A 500 1.37 -4.29 -22.21
N SER A 501 2.09 -4.50 -23.30
CA SER A 501 3.40 -5.18 -23.34
C SER A 501 4.52 -4.16 -23.54
N PRO A 502 5.37 -3.90 -22.53
CA PRO A 502 6.44 -2.90 -22.62
C PRO A 502 7.42 -3.18 -23.76
N LEU A 503 7.83 -2.14 -24.48
CA LEU A 503 8.87 -2.18 -25.50
C LEU A 503 10.19 -1.70 -24.89
N SER A 504 11.23 -2.51 -24.99
CA SER A 504 12.59 -2.16 -24.55
C SER A 504 13.27 -1.10 -25.44
N SER A 505 12.82 -0.95 -26.69
CA SER A 505 13.26 0.08 -27.63
C SER A 505 12.12 0.41 -28.62
N ASN A 506 12.04 1.65 -29.09
CA ASN A 506 11.04 2.06 -30.09
C ASN A 506 11.47 1.62 -31.51
N GLY A 507 11.47 0.30 -31.74
CA GLY A 507 11.80 -0.30 -33.03
C GLY A 507 10.62 -0.40 -34.01
N THR A 508 9.39 -0.10 -33.57
CA THR A 508 8.18 -0.32 -34.37
C THR A 508 7.95 0.76 -35.43
N GLY A 509 8.32 2.01 -35.13
CA GLY A 509 8.01 3.17 -35.97
C GLY A 509 6.51 3.51 -36.09
N ILE A 510 5.64 2.84 -35.33
CA ILE A 510 4.21 3.17 -35.25
C ILE A 510 4.08 4.43 -34.38
N PRO A 511 3.28 5.45 -34.77
CA PRO A 511 3.08 6.64 -33.95
C PRO A 511 2.59 6.27 -32.55
N VAL A 512 3.17 6.90 -31.52
CA VAL A 512 2.90 6.55 -30.13
C VAL A 512 1.79 7.43 -29.57
N THR A 513 0.73 6.82 -29.01
CA THR A 513 -0.31 7.56 -28.30
C THR A 513 0.06 7.74 -26.82
N PRO A 514 0.27 8.96 -26.31
CA PRO A 514 0.46 9.17 -24.88
C PRO A 514 -0.87 8.94 -24.14
N LEU A 515 -0.81 8.16 -23.05
CA LEU A 515 -1.95 7.89 -22.18
C LEU A 515 -1.67 8.36 -20.76
N THR A 516 -2.71 8.80 -20.08
CA THR A 516 -2.63 9.22 -18.67
C THR A 516 -2.71 8.03 -17.71
N GLY A 517 -2.26 8.25 -16.47
CA GLY A 517 -2.20 7.24 -15.41
C GLY A 517 -3.46 6.39 -15.23
N PRO A 518 -4.67 6.97 -15.07
CA PRO A 518 -5.90 6.19 -14.90
C PRO A 518 -6.22 5.27 -16.09
N THR A 519 -5.88 5.70 -17.29
CA THR A 519 -6.08 4.91 -18.52
C THR A 519 -5.07 3.78 -18.61
N CYS A 520 -3.79 4.07 -18.33
CA CYS A 520 -2.73 3.08 -18.31
C CYS A 520 -2.98 2.00 -17.25
N ALA A 521 -3.45 2.39 -16.06
CA ALA A 521 -3.74 1.47 -14.98
C ALA A 521 -4.90 0.51 -15.30
N ALA A 522 -5.74 0.83 -16.28
CA ALA A 522 -6.83 -0.03 -16.72
C ALA A 522 -6.39 -1.11 -17.71
N LEU A 523 -5.18 -1.01 -18.27
CA LEU A 523 -4.60 -2.03 -19.16
C LEU A 523 -3.97 -3.15 -18.31
N GLY A 524 -4.14 -4.40 -18.75
CA GLY A 524 -3.46 -5.55 -18.14
C GLY A 524 -1.95 -5.52 -18.37
N GLY A 525 -1.16 -6.11 -17.48
CA GLY A 525 0.29 -6.22 -17.64
C GLY A 525 0.69 -7.38 -18.56
N GLY A 526 1.41 -7.09 -19.63
CA GLY A 526 1.96 -8.06 -20.58
C GLY A 526 3.46 -8.33 -20.40
N ALA A 527 3.96 -9.34 -21.10
CA ALA A 527 5.40 -9.64 -21.12
C ALA A 527 6.17 -8.53 -21.85
N THR A 528 7.38 -8.21 -21.36
CA THR A 528 8.24 -7.23 -22.02
C THR A 528 8.77 -7.77 -23.35
N ILE A 529 8.67 -6.96 -24.40
CA ILE A 529 9.24 -7.21 -25.72
C ILE A 529 10.67 -6.66 -25.72
N ALA A 530 11.63 -7.56 -25.51
CA ALA A 530 13.04 -7.22 -25.25
C ALA A 530 13.85 -6.84 -26.50
N SER A 531 13.32 -7.04 -27.71
CA SER A 531 14.00 -6.71 -28.96
C SER A 531 12.99 -6.36 -30.04
N ALA A 532 12.94 -7.12 -31.13
CA ALA A 532 12.03 -6.84 -32.24
C ALA A 532 10.58 -7.15 -31.85
N ALA A 533 9.66 -6.27 -32.23
CA ALA A 533 8.24 -6.46 -31.99
C ALA A 533 7.64 -7.34 -33.10
N PHE A 534 7.28 -8.57 -32.75
CA PHE A 534 6.60 -9.49 -33.65
C PHE A 534 5.14 -9.62 -33.29
N VAL A 535 4.30 -9.70 -34.32
CA VAL A 535 2.87 -9.96 -34.15
C VAL A 535 2.40 -11.09 -35.04
N ILE A 536 1.37 -11.79 -34.61
CA ILE A 536 0.59 -12.72 -35.42
C ILE A 536 -0.87 -12.26 -35.46
N THR A 537 -1.62 -12.79 -36.41
CA THR A 537 -3.08 -12.69 -36.40
C THR A 537 -3.68 -14.00 -35.89
N PRO A 538 -4.73 -13.97 -35.04
CA PRO A 538 -5.38 -15.19 -34.57
C PRO A 538 -5.78 -16.11 -35.73
N GLY A 539 -5.37 -17.38 -35.66
CA GLY A 539 -5.67 -18.38 -36.69
C GLY A 539 -4.75 -18.36 -37.92
N SER A 540 -3.75 -17.48 -37.98
CA SER A 540 -2.71 -17.48 -39.02
C SER A 540 -1.35 -17.89 -38.45
N PRO A 541 -0.56 -18.73 -39.16
CA PRO A 541 0.83 -19.02 -38.80
C PRO A 541 1.81 -17.92 -39.23
N GLU A 542 1.34 -16.90 -39.97
CA GLU A 542 2.17 -15.83 -40.51
C GLU A 542 2.59 -14.85 -39.40
N VAL A 543 3.90 -14.70 -39.22
CA VAL A 543 4.50 -13.76 -38.26
C VAL A 543 4.87 -12.47 -38.99
N PHE A 544 4.50 -11.32 -38.42
CA PHE A 544 4.85 -10.00 -38.93
C PHE A 544 5.85 -9.32 -38.01
N LEU A 545 6.86 -8.68 -38.58
CA LEU A 545 7.74 -7.75 -37.89
C LEU A 545 7.13 -6.34 -37.96
N LEU A 546 6.91 -5.70 -36.81
CA LEU A 546 6.55 -4.30 -36.74
C LEU A 546 7.80 -3.44 -36.78
N THR A 547 7.98 -2.67 -37.85
CA THR A 547 9.14 -1.79 -38.03
C THR A 547 8.86 -0.69 -39.06
N GLY A 548 9.44 0.49 -38.86
CA GLY A 548 9.25 1.63 -39.77
C GLY A 548 7.79 2.07 -39.98
N GLY A 549 6.92 1.81 -38.99
CA GLY A 549 5.49 2.08 -39.08
C GLY A 549 4.71 1.08 -39.94
N ALA A 550 5.32 -0.05 -40.30
CA ALA A 550 4.76 -1.07 -41.18
C ALA A 550 4.66 -2.44 -40.46
N ALA A 551 3.77 -3.30 -40.95
CA ALA A 551 3.72 -4.72 -40.60
C ALA A 551 4.27 -5.55 -41.77
N ARG A 552 5.45 -6.14 -41.59
CA ARG A 552 6.16 -6.84 -42.66
C ARG A 552 6.15 -8.35 -42.43
N PRO A 553 5.59 -9.17 -43.32
CA PRO A 553 5.52 -10.62 -43.10
C PRO A 553 6.93 -11.22 -43.12
N VAL A 554 7.27 -12.01 -42.11
CA VAL A 554 8.56 -12.68 -41.98
C VAL A 554 8.48 -14.03 -42.67
N TRP A 555 9.42 -14.30 -43.58
CA TRP A 555 9.35 -15.46 -44.49
C TRP A 555 9.31 -16.81 -43.76
N GLY A 556 9.98 -16.94 -42.62
CA GLY A 556 9.97 -18.19 -41.85
C GLY A 556 10.48 -18.04 -40.42
N TRP A 557 10.26 -19.08 -39.62
CA TRP A 557 10.60 -19.08 -38.19
C TRP A 557 12.10 -18.89 -37.92
N SER A 558 12.98 -19.41 -38.78
CA SER A 558 14.42 -19.19 -38.64
C SER A 558 14.80 -17.71 -38.82
N ASP A 559 14.07 -16.96 -39.67
CA ASP A 559 14.25 -15.52 -39.80
C ASP A 559 13.72 -14.77 -38.58
N VAL A 560 12.60 -15.20 -38.00
CA VAL A 560 12.07 -14.66 -36.74
C VAL A 560 13.11 -14.76 -35.62
N LEU A 561 13.72 -15.95 -35.43
CA LEU A 561 14.77 -16.14 -34.42
C LEU A 561 15.98 -15.25 -34.70
N ARG A 562 16.44 -15.18 -35.95
CA ARG A 562 17.61 -14.35 -36.32
C ARG A 562 17.37 -12.85 -36.13
N LEU A 563 16.17 -12.38 -36.44
CA LEU A 563 15.74 -10.99 -36.20
C LEU A 563 15.57 -10.71 -34.70
N ASN A 564 15.46 -11.75 -33.86
CA ASN A 564 15.39 -11.68 -32.41
C ASN A 564 16.67 -12.17 -31.72
N ASN A 565 17.84 -11.93 -32.32
CA ASN A 565 19.16 -12.26 -31.74
C ASN A 565 19.32 -13.76 -31.37
N GLY A 566 18.71 -14.66 -32.13
CA GLY A 566 18.77 -16.11 -31.95
C GLY A 566 17.84 -16.67 -30.87
N SER A 567 17.13 -15.82 -30.13
CA SER A 567 16.23 -16.25 -29.05
C SER A 567 14.77 -16.31 -29.51
N ALA A 568 13.95 -17.15 -28.87
CA ALA A 568 12.51 -17.15 -29.10
C ALA A 568 11.90 -15.78 -28.70
N PRO A 569 11.15 -15.11 -29.58
CA PRO A 569 10.57 -13.81 -29.25
C PRO A 569 9.28 -13.94 -28.42
N VAL A 570 8.95 -12.85 -27.72
CA VAL A 570 7.56 -12.58 -27.34
C VAL A 570 6.81 -12.17 -28.60
N ILE A 571 5.74 -12.88 -28.93
CA ILE A 571 4.89 -12.59 -30.09
C ILE A 571 3.53 -12.17 -29.58
N SER A 572 3.12 -10.95 -29.91
CA SER A 572 1.79 -10.44 -29.58
C SER A 572 0.77 -10.84 -30.65
N SER A 573 -0.51 -10.83 -30.30
CA SER A 573 -1.59 -11.16 -31.24
C SER A 573 -2.42 -9.92 -31.52
N LEU A 574 -2.42 -9.44 -32.76
CA LEU A 574 -3.25 -8.33 -33.23
C LEU A 574 -4.37 -8.86 -34.13
N THR A 575 -5.49 -8.16 -34.18
CA THR A 575 -6.57 -8.49 -35.11
C THR A 575 -6.10 -8.37 -36.56
N ALA A 576 -6.67 -9.18 -37.44
CA ALA A 576 -6.32 -9.17 -38.86
C ALA A 576 -6.60 -7.82 -39.55
N ASP A 577 -7.60 -7.07 -39.08
CA ASP A 577 -7.89 -5.72 -39.58
C ASP A 577 -6.83 -4.70 -39.12
N THR A 578 -6.35 -4.78 -37.88
CA THR A 578 -5.26 -3.92 -37.39
C THR A 578 -3.99 -4.14 -38.22
N VAL A 579 -3.59 -5.39 -38.45
CA VAL A 579 -2.40 -5.71 -39.26
C VAL A 579 -2.56 -5.27 -40.73
N ARG A 580 -3.76 -5.38 -41.31
CA ARG A 580 -4.05 -4.90 -42.67
C ARG A 580 -4.11 -3.37 -42.77
N GLY A 581 -4.43 -2.68 -41.67
CA GLY A 581 -4.42 -1.22 -41.60
C GLY A 581 -3.02 -0.61 -41.61
N LEU A 582 -1.98 -1.41 -41.29
CA LEU A 582 -0.58 -0.99 -41.35
C LEU A 582 -0.01 -1.17 -42.77
N PRO A 583 0.87 -0.28 -43.25
CA PRO A 583 1.61 -0.46 -44.49
C PRO A 583 2.32 -1.83 -44.55
N GLN A 584 2.30 -2.46 -45.72
CA GLN A 584 2.95 -3.75 -45.97
C GLN A 584 3.88 -3.66 -47.19
N PRO A 585 5.05 -2.99 -47.06
CA PRO A 585 5.97 -2.74 -48.18
C PRO A 585 6.59 -4.02 -48.77
N GLY A 586 6.44 -5.17 -48.09
CA GLY A 586 6.89 -6.48 -48.53
C GLY A 586 7.45 -7.32 -47.40
N GLY A 587 7.68 -8.59 -47.67
CA GLY A 587 8.18 -9.54 -46.69
C GLY A 587 9.62 -9.29 -46.28
N VAL A 588 10.01 -9.89 -45.16
CA VAL A 588 11.34 -9.78 -44.57
C VAL A 588 11.98 -11.17 -44.48
N VAL A 589 13.26 -11.22 -44.83
CA VAL A 589 14.16 -12.34 -44.61
C VAL A 589 15.30 -11.77 -43.78
N ALA A 590 15.82 -12.53 -42.82
CA ALA A 590 16.84 -12.00 -41.92
C ALA A 590 18.06 -11.48 -42.72
N PRO A 591 18.73 -10.39 -42.27
CA PRO A 591 19.87 -9.79 -42.97
C PRO A 591 20.96 -10.81 -43.32
N TYR A 592 21.68 -10.60 -44.42
CA TYR A 592 22.75 -11.45 -44.93
C TYR A 592 22.31 -12.89 -45.18
N SER A 593 21.11 -13.06 -45.74
CA SER A 593 20.61 -14.33 -46.24
C SER A 593 20.78 -14.43 -47.74
N LEU A 594 21.15 -15.61 -48.23
CA LEU A 594 21.14 -15.90 -49.66
C LEU A 594 19.71 -16.25 -50.10
N VAL A 595 19.18 -15.52 -51.07
CA VAL A 595 17.82 -15.73 -51.61
C VAL A 595 17.82 -15.67 -53.13
N LYS A 596 16.93 -16.42 -53.76
CA LYS A 596 16.65 -16.31 -55.19
C LYS A 596 15.15 -16.45 -55.46
N SER A 597 14.72 -15.99 -56.62
CA SER A 597 13.36 -16.22 -57.09
C SER A 597 13.20 -17.64 -57.66
N ASN A 598 11.95 -18.09 -57.80
CA ASN A 598 11.62 -19.25 -58.62
C ASN A 598 11.70 -18.94 -60.13
N GLN A 599 11.62 -17.67 -60.53
CA GLN A 599 11.61 -17.23 -61.93
C GLN A 599 12.98 -16.71 -62.42
N ASP A 600 13.91 -16.42 -61.51
CA ASP A 600 15.24 -15.86 -61.80
C ASP A 600 16.33 -16.66 -61.05
N ALA A 601 17.38 -17.05 -61.77
CA ALA A 601 18.53 -17.77 -61.23
C ALA A 601 19.51 -16.88 -60.45
N THR A 602 19.38 -15.56 -60.56
CA THR A 602 20.22 -14.59 -59.84
C THR A 602 20.06 -14.76 -58.34
N VAL A 603 21.19 -15.01 -57.65
CA VAL A 603 21.23 -15.10 -56.19
C VAL A 603 21.53 -13.73 -55.62
N TRP A 604 20.75 -13.34 -54.63
CA TRP A 604 20.85 -12.09 -53.91
C TRP A 604 21.22 -12.35 -52.46
N VAL A 605 21.92 -11.40 -51.85
CA VAL A 605 22.18 -11.35 -50.41
C VAL A 605 21.35 -10.23 -49.83
N THR A 606 20.48 -10.52 -48.87
CA THR A 606 19.74 -9.48 -48.14
C THR A 606 20.71 -8.63 -47.33
N ASP A 607 20.49 -7.32 -47.31
CA ASP A 607 21.33 -6.32 -46.67
C ASP A 607 20.42 -5.41 -45.85
N GLY A 608 20.53 -5.50 -44.52
CA GLY A 608 19.50 -4.97 -43.63
C GLY A 608 18.11 -5.57 -43.94
N LEU A 609 17.07 -4.73 -43.86
CA LEU A 609 15.68 -5.15 -44.06
C LEU A 609 15.09 -4.68 -45.40
N ASP A 610 15.83 -3.93 -46.20
CA ASP A 610 15.28 -3.18 -47.35
C ASP A 610 16.21 -3.14 -48.56
N ARG A 611 17.44 -3.65 -48.46
CA ARG A 611 18.41 -3.69 -49.57
C ARG A 611 18.87 -5.09 -49.92
N LYS A 612 19.31 -5.30 -51.16
CA LYS A 612 19.95 -6.54 -51.60
C LYS A 612 21.20 -6.28 -52.43
N LEU A 613 22.21 -7.12 -52.27
CA LEU A 613 23.40 -7.16 -53.10
C LEU A 613 23.37 -8.38 -54.00
N ARG A 614 23.84 -8.24 -55.24
CA ARG A 614 23.96 -9.37 -56.16
C ARG A 614 25.14 -10.25 -55.74
N LEU A 615 24.95 -11.57 -55.73
CA LEU A 615 26.03 -12.54 -55.53
C LEU A 615 26.50 -13.06 -56.89
N ASP A 616 27.75 -12.76 -57.25
CA ASP A 616 28.34 -13.24 -58.52
C ASP A 616 29.09 -14.58 -58.39
N SER A 617 29.51 -14.94 -57.17
CA SER A 617 30.20 -16.22 -56.93
C SER A 617 29.96 -16.76 -55.53
N PHE A 618 29.74 -18.07 -55.43
CA PHE A 618 29.65 -18.78 -54.17
C PHE A 618 30.97 -18.80 -53.38
N GLY A 619 32.12 -18.64 -54.04
CA GLY A 619 33.38 -18.41 -53.32
C GLY A 619 33.35 -17.15 -52.46
N THR A 620 32.58 -16.13 -52.86
CA THR A 620 32.38 -14.93 -52.02
C THR A 620 31.46 -15.21 -50.84
N SER A 621 30.38 -15.97 -51.03
CA SER A 621 29.49 -16.33 -49.92
C SER A 621 30.20 -17.24 -48.91
N ASP A 622 31.00 -18.21 -49.38
CA ASP A 622 31.82 -19.09 -48.54
C ASP A 622 32.80 -18.29 -47.68
N ALA A 623 33.50 -17.33 -48.30
CA ALA A 623 34.43 -16.44 -47.60
C ALA A 623 33.76 -15.66 -46.45
N LEU A 624 32.52 -15.23 -46.65
CA LEU A 624 31.74 -14.45 -45.68
C LEU A 624 30.93 -15.31 -44.70
N GLY A 625 30.96 -16.64 -44.85
CA GLY A 625 30.24 -17.58 -43.97
C GLY A 625 28.74 -17.66 -44.28
N LEU A 626 28.35 -17.27 -45.49
CA LEU A 626 26.99 -17.30 -45.96
C LEU A 626 26.74 -18.62 -46.70
N ALA A 627 25.99 -19.52 -46.08
CA ALA A 627 25.68 -20.83 -46.64
C ALA A 627 24.21 -20.94 -47.05
N SER A 628 23.95 -21.75 -48.08
CA SER A 628 22.63 -22.18 -48.56
C SER A 628 21.67 -21.05 -48.96
N TRP A 629 21.29 -21.02 -50.23
CA TRP A 629 20.25 -20.10 -50.69
C TRP A 629 18.84 -20.68 -50.52
N ARG A 630 17.85 -19.80 -50.42
CA ARG A 630 16.43 -20.15 -50.31
C ARG A 630 15.64 -19.61 -51.50
N VAL A 631 14.67 -20.38 -52.01
CA VAL A 631 13.68 -19.85 -52.97
C VAL A 631 12.67 -19.01 -52.20
N VAL A 632 12.44 -17.78 -52.63
CA VAL A 632 11.40 -16.89 -52.11
C VAL A 632 10.55 -16.34 -53.26
N SER A 633 9.43 -15.68 -52.95
CA SER A 633 8.56 -15.10 -53.98
C SER A 633 9.18 -13.87 -54.64
N ASP A 634 8.80 -13.59 -55.89
CA ASP A 634 9.20 -12.36 -56.61
C ASP A 634 8.79 -11.11 -55.85
N ARG A 635 7.58 -11.12 -55.26
CA ARG A 635 7.09 -10.01 -54.44
C ARG A 635 8.02 -9.71 -53.26
N LEU A 636 8.57 -10.74 -52.61
CA LEU A 636 9.51 -10.56 -51.51
C LEU A 636 10.82 -9.96 -52.01
N ILE A 637 11.44 -10.55 -53.03
CA ILE A 637 12.73 -10.06 -53.54
C ILE A 637 12.62 -8.64 -54.11
N ASN A 638 11.54 -8.32 -54.80
CA ASN A 638 11.34 -7.01 -55.43
C ASN A 638 11.03 -5.90 -54.41
N ALA A 639 10.65 -6.25 -53.17
CA ALA A 639 10.54 -5.28 -52.08
C ALA A 639 11.90 -4.77 -51.57
N TYR A 640 12.99 -5.50 -51.84
CA TYR A 640 14.34 -5.07 -51.49
C TYR A 640 14.96 -4.27 -52.64
N ALA A 641 15.44 -3.07 -52.33
CA ALA A 641 16.15 -2.21 -53.26
C ALA A 641 17.48 -2.85 -53.67
N THR A 642 17.71 -2.98 -54.97
CA THR A 642 18.97 -3.46 -55.51
C THR A 642 20.05 -2.42 -55.30
N THR A 643 21.13 -2.79 -54.62
CA THR A 643 22.33 -1.95 -54.55
C THR A 643 23.06 -2.00 -55.91
N GLY A 644 23.70 -0.89 -56.30
CA GLY A 644 24.51 -0.83 -57.52
C GLY A 644 25.82 -1.62 -57.46
N ALA A 645 26.17 -2.17 -56.29
CA ALA A 645 27.39 -2.94 -56.05
C ALA A 645 27.09 -4.45 -55.93
N THR A 646 28.04 -5.27 -56.36
CA THR A 646 28.00 -6.72 -56.15
C THR A 646 28.68 -7.06 -54.82
N LEU A 647 28.28 -8.17 -54.21
CA LEU A 647 28.89 -8.62 -52.98
C LEU A 647 30.37 -8.97 -53.23
N SER A 648 31.25 -8.48 -52.36
CA SER A 648 32.68 -8.80 -52.36
C SER A 648 33.05 -9.55 -51.08
N ARG A 649 34.13 -10.33 -51.13
CA ARG A 649 34.71 -10.96 -49.94
C ARG A 649 35.29 -9.94 -48.95
N VAL A 650 35.55 -8.73 -49.43
CA VAL A 650 35.98 -7.60 -48.60
C VAL A 650 34.78 -6.69 -48.41
N VAL A 651 34.42 -6.48 -47.15
CA VAL A 651 33.20 -5.79 -46.77
C VAL A 651 33.50 -4.66 -45.82
N SER A 652 32.85 -3.51 -46.00
CA SER A 652 32.81 -2.45 -45.00
C SER A 652 31.55 -2.59 -44.17
N CYS A 653 31.70 -2.63 -42.85
CA CYS A 653 30.60 -2.73 -41.92
C CYS A 653 30.82 -1.77 -40.74
N ALA A 654 29.85 -0.86 -40.53
CA ALA A 654 29.95 0.21 -39.53
C ALA A 654 31.28 0.97 -39.59
N GLY A 655 31.79 1.23 -40.80
CA GLY A 655 33.03 1.96 -41.05
C GLY A 655 34.33 1.14 -40.92
N THR A 656 34.26 -0.12 -40.49
CA THR A 656 35.43 -1.02 -40.43
C THR A 656 35.46 -1.95 -41.63
N THR A 657 36.62 -2.04 -42.28
CA THR A 657 36.85 -2.99 -43.38
C THR A 657 37.23 -4.36 -42.84
N TYR A 658 36.57 -5.39 -43.35
CA TYR A 658 36.84 -6.79 -43.06
C TYR A 658 37.10 -7.57 -44.35
N ILE A 659 37.92 -8.61 -44.25
CA ILE A 659 38.06 -9.65 -45.28
C ILE A 659 37.50 -10.98 -44.76
N GLY A 660 36.65 -11.62 -45.56
CA GLY A 660 36.14 -12.96 -45.33
C GLY A 660 37.17 -14.03 -45.69
N LEU A 661 37.49 -14.88 -44.72
CA LEU A 661 38.43 -16.00 -44.85
C LEU A 661 37.83 -17.23 -44.16
N GLY A 662 37.45 -18.25 -44.94
CA GLY A 662 36.93 -19.51 -44.39
C GLY A 662 35.67 -19.32 -43.54
N GLY A 663 34.80 -18.39 -43.93
CA GLY A 663 33.56 -18.10 -43.24
C GLY A 663 33.65 -17.18 -42.02
N THR A 664 34.81 -16.57 -41.78
CA THR A 664 35.02 -15.62 -40.68
C THR A 664 35.57 -14.30 -41.22
N LEU A 665 35.03 -13.19 -40.73
CA LEU A 665 35.48 -11.84 -41.04
C LEU A 665 36.65 -11.43 -40.15
N TYR A 666 37.78 -11.08 -40.76
CA TYR A 666 38.94 -10.51 -40.07
C TYR A 666 39.07 -9.04 -40.43
N SER A 667 39.27 -8.18 -39.42
CA SER A 667 39.54 -6.77 -39.68
C SER A 667 40.88 -6.62 -40.40
N VAL A 668 41.03 -5.57 -41.22
CA VAL A 668 42.28 -5.29 -41.95
C VAL A 668 42.84 -3.93 -41.56
N SER A 669 44.17 -3.81 -41.52
CA SER A 669 44.84 -2.54 -41.24
C SER A 669 44.87 -1.66 -42.50
N GLY A 670 44.59 -0.36 -42.35
CA GLY A 670 44.48 0.56 -43.50
C GLY A 670 43.17 0.37 -44.28
N SER A 671 42.97 1.12 -45.36
CA SER A 671 41.66 1.13 -46.06
C SER A 671 41.43 -0.10 -46.95
N ASN A 672 42.46 -0.68 -47.57
CA ASN A 672 42.38 -1.84 -48.46
C ASN A 672 43.78 -2.41 -48.83
N PRO A 673 44.52 -3.04 -47.90
CA PRO A 673 45.93 -3.44 -48.12
C PRO A 673 46.13 -4.51 -49.21
N HIS A 674 45.06 -5.24 -49.56
CA HIS A 674 45.08 -6.31 -50.55
C HIS A 674 44.56 -5.87 -51.93
N GLY A 675 43.99 -4.66 -52.06
CA GLY A 675 43.56 -4.07 -53.33
C GLY A 675 42.31 -4.69 -53.98
N LEU A 676 41.53 -5.48 -53.24
CA LEU A 676 40.29 -6.10 -53.74
C LEU A 676 39.10 -5.12 -53.65
N PRO A 677 38.04 -5.27 -54.47
CA PRO A 677 36.84 -4.44 -54.36
C PRO A 677 36.20 -4.54 -52.97
N VAL A 678 35.71 -3.43 -52.41
CA VAL A 678 35.05 -3.40 -51.09
C VAL A 678 33.55 -3.22 -51.29
N ALA A 679 32.74 -4.13 -50.74
CA ALA A 679 31.28 -4.00 -50.72
C ALA A 679 30.84 -3.33 -49.40
N ALA A 680 30.12 -2.20 -49.50
CA ALA A 680 29.57 -1.53 -48.32
C ALA A 680 28.29 -2.23 -47.87
N LEU A 681 28.33 -2.84 -46.68
CA LEU A 681 27.18 -3.46 -46.04
C LEU A 681 26.40 -2.41 -45.24
N GLY A 682 25.08 -2.54 -45.24
CA GLY A 682 24.18 -1.73 -44.47
C GLY A 682 24.12 -2.15 -42.99
N ASP A 683 23.06 -1.71 -42.33
CA ASP A 683 22.84 -2.03 -40.93
C ASP A 683 22.66 -3.54 -40.70
N GLY A 684 23.02 -4.00 -39.50
CA GLY A 684 22.88 -5.40 -39.12
C GLY A 684 24.03 -6.32 -39.54
N CYS A 685 25.09 -5.84 -40.21
CA CYS A 685 26.29 -6.65 -40.52
C CYS A 685 27.02 -7.19 -39.28
N GLY A 686 26.58 -6.81 -38.08
CA GLY A 686 26.92 -7.42 -36.79
C GLY A 686 26.67 -8.92 -36.70
N VAL A 687 25.71 -9.44 -37.47
CA VAL A 687 25.33 -10.86 -37.44
C VAL A 687 26.33 -11.77 -38.16
N LEU A 688 27.24 -11.22 -38.96
CA LEU A 688 28.28 -11.98 -39.62
C LEU A 688 29.35 -12.41 -38.62
N ASN A 689 29.88 -13.62 -38.77
CA ASN A 689 30.88 -14.16 -37.87
C ASN A 689 32.18 -13.35 -37.97
N ARG A 690 32.59 -12.69 -36.88
CA ARG A 690 33.79 -11.84 -36.82
C ARG A 690 34.83 -12.43 -35.89
N SER A 691 36.07 -12.35 -36.34
CA SER A 691 37.23 -12.66 -35.52
C SER A 691 37.51 -11.54 -34.51
N GLY A 692 37.91 -11.93 -33.29
CA GLY A 692 38.48 -11.02 -32.29
C GLY A 692 39.99 -10.79 -32.45
N ALA A 693 40.61 -11.33 -33.50
CA ALA A 693 42.04 -11.18 -33.75
C ALA A 693 42.41 -9.73 -34.14
N ALA A 694 43.70 -9.39 -33.99
CA ALA A 694 44.25 -8.11 -34.42
C ALA A 694 44.05 -7.88 -35.93
N PRO A 695 43.93 -6.62 -36.39
CA PRO A 695 43.78 -6.31 -37.81
C PRO A 695 44.91 -6.89 -38.66
N LEU A 696 44.55 -7.51 -39.79
CA LEU A 696 45.50 -8.12 -40.72
C LEU A 696 46.13 -7.05 -41.62
N GLU A 697 47.46 -6.99 -41.64
CA GLU A 697 48.21 -6.15 -42.59
C GLU A 697 48.42 -6.83 -43.94
N ARG A 698 48.54 -8.16 -43.93
CA ARG A 698 48.78 -9.00 -45.09
C ARG A 698 47.95 -10.27 -44.97
N VAL A 699 47.52 -10.81 -46.10
CA VAL A 699 46.63 -11.98 -46.13
C VAL A 699 47.27 -13.08 -46.97
N PHE A 700 47.62 -14.17 -46.30
CA PHE A 700 48.13 -15.38 -46.92
C PHE A 700 47.12 -16.50 -46.77
N LEU A 701 46.81 -17.22 -47.84
CA LEU A 701 45.79 -18.26 -47.80
C LEU A 701 46.15 -19.46 -48.67
N LYS A 702 45.57 -20.61 -48.35
CA LYS A 702 45.69 -21.85 -49.12
C LYS A 702 44.38 -22.62 -49.11
N SER A 703 44.20 -23.54 -50.03
CA SER A 703 43.08 -24.47 -49.94
C SER A 703 43.40 -25.62 -48.99
N SER A 704 42.38 -26.31 -48.47
CA SER A 704 42.57 -27.49 -47.62
C SER A 704 43.16 -28.69 -48.38
N ASP A 705 42.96 -28.76 -49.70
CA ASP A 705 43.42 -29.83 -50.58
C ASP A 705 44.75 -29.52 -51.29
N SER A 706 45.35 -28.34 -51.02
CA SER A 706 46.55 -27.86 -51.70
C SER A 706 47.57 -27.27 -50.73
N ALA A 707 48.85 -27.63 -50.91
CA ALA A 707 49.95 -27.03 -50.17
C ALA A 707 50.36 -25.65 -50.70
N VAL A 708 49.80 -25.21 -51.84
CA VAL A 708 50.16 -23.93 -52.47
C VAL A 708 49.61 -22.76 -51.65
N VAL A 709 50.51 -21.86 -51.24
CA VAL A 709 50.17 -20.63 -50.51
C VAL A 709 50.07 -19.46 -51.48
N TYR A 710 49.05 -18.64 -51.31
CA TYR A 710 48.83 -17.42 -52.07
C TYR A 710 48.91 -16.20 -51.16
N TYR A 711 49.58 -15.14 -51.61
CA TYR A 711 49.53 -13.81 -51.00
C TYR A 711 48.54 -12.93 -51.76
N LEU A 712 47.62 -12.26 -51.05
CA LEU A 712 46.70 -11.30 -51.63
C LEU A 712 47.31 -9.89 -51.65
N VAL A 713 47.56 -9.37 -52.85
CA VAL A 713 48.14 -8.04 -53.05
C VAL A 713 47.70 -7.47 -54.41
N ASN A 714 47.49 -6.16 -54.49
CA ASN A 714 47.10 -5.44 -55.72
C ASN A 714 45.87 -6.03 -56.44
N GLY A 715 44.91 -6.55 -55.68
CA GLY A 715 43.67 -7.14 -56.20
C GLY A 715 43.84 -8.54 -56.79
N GLN A 716 45.00 -9.18 -56.59
CA GLN A 716 45.34 -10.47 -57.17
C GLN A 716 45.82 -11.46 -56.09
N ARG A 717 45.60 -12.76 -56.34
CA ARG A 717 46.32 -13.83 -55.64
C ARG A 717 47.66 -14.06 -56.36
N ARG A 718 48.76 -14.06 -55.61
CA ARG A 718 50.08 -14.37 -56.14
C ARG A 718 50.64 -15.62 -55.48
N THR A 719 51.11 -16.56 -56.28
CA THR A 719 51.63 -17.85 -55.81
C THR A 719 52.97 -17.65 -55.09
N VAL A 720 53.06 -18.12 -53.85
CA VAL A 720 54.30 -18.11 -53.06
C VAL A 720 54.94 -19.50 -53.15
N ARG A 721 56.14 -19.60 -53.72
CA ARG A 721 56.77 -20.89 -54.06
C ARG A 721 57.61 -21.49 -52.95
N THR A 722 58.24 -20.66 -52.12
CA THR A 722 59.11 -21.11 -51.03
C THR A 722 58.74 -20.48 -49.70
N TRP A 723 59.15 -21.13 -48.60
CA TRP A 723 58.99 -20.57 -47.26
C TRP A 723 59.76 -19.24 -47.08
N ALA A 724 60.92 -19.10 -47.75
CA ALA A 724 61.70 -17.87 -47.72
C ALA A 724 60.93 -16.70 -48.36
N ASP A 725 60.31 -16.92 -49.53
CA ASP A 725 59.48 -15.93 -50.20
C ASP A 725 58.27 -15.54 -49.35
N LEU A 726 57.68 -16.51 -48.64
CA LEU A 726 56.56 -16.29 -47.74
C LEU A 726 56.92 -15.37 -46.57
N VAL A 727 58.05 -15.66 -45.90
CA VAL A 727 58.56 -14.84 -44.79
C VAL A 727 58.97 -13.45 -45.28
N ALA A 728 59.63 -13.36 -46.44
CA ALA A 728 60.00 -12.08 -47.04
C ALA A 728 58.77 -11.22 -47.39
N ALA A 729 57.75 -11.82 -48.02
CA ALA A 729 56.49 -11.14 -48.34
C ALA A 729 55.76 -10.67 -47.08
N ASN A 730 55.93 -11.35 -45.94
CA ASN A 730 55.35 -10.96 -44.66
C ASN A 730 56.20 -9.95 -43.85
N GLY A 731 57.30 -9.43 -44.43
CA GLY A 731 58.16 -8.46 -43.73
C GLY A 731 59.15 -9.08 -42.74
N GLY A 732 59.54 -10.34 -42.95
CA GLY A 732 60.62 -11.00 -42.21
C GLY A 732 60.17 -11.91 -41.06
N SER A 733 58.87 -12.04 -40.79
CA SER A 733 58.29 -12.94 -39.78
C SER A 733 57.41 -14.02 -40.40
N GLY A 734 57.21 -15.14 -39.70
CA GLY A 734 56.32 -16.20 -40.16
C GLY A 734 54.85 -15.74 -40.21
N PRO A 735 54.14 -15.83 -41.36
CA PRO A 735 52.76 -15.38 -41.44
C PRO A 735 51.77 -16.41 -40.90
N GLN A 736 50.60 -15.91 -40.50
CA GLN A 736 49.40 -16.73 -40.43
C GLN A 736 48.93 -17.05 -41.86
N VAL A 737 48.81 -18.34 -42.17
CA VAL A 737 48.23 -18.81 -43.44
C VAL A 737 46.83 -19.35 -43.18
N PHE A 738 45.82 -18.71 -43.77
CA PHE A 738 44.43 -19.09 -43.64
C PHE A 738 44.09 -20.25 -44.58
N THR A 739 43.55 -21.34 -44.04
CA THR A 739 42.99 -22.41 -44.87
C THR A 739 41.56 -22.04 -45.24
N VAL A 740 41.26 -21.98 -46.53
CA VAL A 740 39.96 -21.56 -47.08
C VAL A 740 39.43 -22.59 -48.09
N ASN A 741 38.16 -22.49 -48.48
CA ASN A 741 37.62 -23.39 -49.51
C ASN A 741 38.26 -23.12 -50.89
N GLY A 742 38.40 -24.14 -51.72
CA GLY A 742 38.95 -23.98 -53.08
C GLY A 742 38.14 -23.00 -53.95
N SER A 743 36.83 -22.93 -53.75
CA SER A 743 35.92 -21.94 -54.35
C SER A 743 36.29 -20.50 -54.01
N GLU A 744 36.84 -20.23 -52.82
CA GLU A 744 37.28 -18.90 -52.42
C GLU A 744 38.56 -18.47 -53.15
N ILE A 745 39.36 -19.42 -53.63
CA ILE A 745 40.62 -19.15 -54.32
C ILE A 745 40.38 -18.97 -55.82
N SER A 746 39.52 -19.78 -56.41
CA SER A 746 39.23 -19.74 -57.85
C SER A 746 38.59 -18.44 -58.32
N THR A 747 38.00 -17.67 -57.41
CA THR A 747 37.38 -16.36 -57.69
C THR A 747 38.34 -15.19 -57.66
N LEU A 748 39.56 -15.39 -57.15
CA LEU A 748 40.57 -14.36 -57.06
C LEU A 748 41.38 -14.26 -58.37
N PRO A 749 41.56 -13.05 -58.94
CA PRO A 749 42.40 -12.86 -60.12
C PRO A 749 43.82 -13.38 -59.90
N ASP A 750 44.34 -14.19 -60.82
CA ASP A 750 45.69 -14.74 -60.72
C ASP A 750 46.73 -13.72 -61.20
N GLY A 751 47.65 -13.34 -60.31
CA GLY A 751 48.76 -12.42 -60.59
C GLY A 751 50.08 -13.12 -60.88
N GLY A 752 50.07 -14.45 -61.05
CA GLY A 752 51.27 -15.26 -61.23
C GLY A 752 52.05 -15.49 -59.94
N ALA A 753 53.28 -15.99 -60.05
CA ALA A 753 54.16 -16.16 -58.89
C ALA A 753 54.69 -14.82 -58.39
N LEU A 754 54.97 -14.74 -57.09
CA LEU A 754 55.76 -13.67 -56.48
C LEU A 754 57.23 -13.78 -56.83
#